data_AF-A0A7Z7FLM3-F1
#
_entry.id   AF-A0A7Z7FLM3-F1
#
_cell.length_a   1.000
_cell.length_b   1.000
_cell.length_c   1.000
_cell.angle_alpha   90.00
_cell.angle_beta   90.00
_cell.angle_gamma   90.00
#
_symmetry.space_group_name_H-M   'P 1'
#
loop_
_entity.id
_entity.type
_entity.pdbx_description
1 polymer ?
#
loop_
_entity_poly.entity_id
_entity_poly.type
_entity_poly.pdbx_seq_one_letter_code
_entity_poly.pdbx_strand_id
1 'polypeptide(L)'
;MPFFRRWPAVACILIALGACIVPADGAPLPATLQGIVNTATGAASPVPASQSASASSAASEAELARSLDTLINTLDNDTQRTALVTQLKGLRDASQHVAPAAPAPAKGDLLGAIASGLASVETNLNEGRTPLHFWATRFNAAASELRTVLTGVRGESFAALLIGMVVTLAGWGACAGLLIYLQRRIGARYGWHVALAPNPTSLDMLGFALRQTGPWIVAFVAVLLFVQSMPDALGRTLGLVIAYAIVAGSIFSAICMIAFSVFGTAHRRVAVQQLLARGLWPLFAIGACGALGDATANPEVIRLLGANLAGLVSSFANMAAAILIGYFALAYRRPVTHLIRNRAYSRRRDHKFATEALDILASLWHIPILLIAIASVVAIIDGRGEEGNVLQPSLLSALFLVLTLFVSALLLHLTRRKDSRVQRRAPHLMRLLRFATMLFLLAIWLAYIRFELVLWSGPIARLIRHNAMTPGFRHALIAVIATVFGAWLMWILIDTVILETLGPSSSRNKTLNPGVRARTMLPLVRNAIFVTVVSLAAIIGAASLGINLTPLLAGAGVIGLAVGFGAKSLVTDLITGLFIIVEETISVGDWIDVDGGHAGTVMDLTIRTVRLRDGQGAVHTIPFSQIKIVKNLSRDFANAVFEVRLPFSADIDEVTRMIVQVGADLTEDSRFRDEILGPIEVWGLDRFDANWIVVKGQIKTRPLQQWSVARAFNARLKLVMDRAGIEIPVPQMQLHASPRERNL
;
A
#
# COMPACT_ATOMS: atom_id res chain seq x y z
N MET A 1 -37.09 13.83 20.52
CA MET A 1 -38.46 13.67 20.02
C MET A 1 -38.55 12.38 19.19
N PRO A 2 -39.35 11.40 19.62
CA PRO A 2 -39.27 10.01 19.17
C PRO A 2 -40.29 9.70 18.06
N PHE A 3 -40.09 10.26 16.86
CA PHE A 3 -40.96 9.94 15.69
C PHE A 3 -40.18 9.55 14.42
N PHE A 4 -38.85 9.61 14.45
CA PHE A 4 -37.98 9.36 13.28
C PHE A 4 -37.59 7.88 13.07
N ARG A 5 -38.24 6.92 13.74
CA ARG A 5 -37.87 5.50 13.68
C ARG A 5 -38.66 4.69 12.63
N ARG A 6 -39.51 5.32 11.83
CA ARG A 6 -40.35 4.64 10.81
C ARG A 6 -40.23 5.25 9.41
N TRP A 7 -39.01 5.64 9.01
CA TRP A 7 -38.70 6.03 7.63
C TRP A 7 -37.60 5.22 6.89
N PRO A 8 -37.22 3.97 7.29
CA PRO A 8 -36.43 3.11 6.39
C PRO A 8 -37.29 2.37 5.36
N ALA A 9 -38.62 2.39 5.47
CA ALA A 9 -39.53 1.70 4.54
C ALA A 9 -39.60 2.35 3.15
N VAL A 10 -39.36 3.67 3.05
CA VAL A 10 -39.36 4.38 1.75
C VAL A 10 -38.00 4.28 1.04
N ALA A 11 -36.91 4.06 1.79
CA ALA A 11 -35.59 3.81 1.23
C ALA A 11 -35.43 2.38 0.67
N CYS A 12 -36.17 1.40 1.21
CA CYS A 12 -36.18 0.04 0.65
C CYS A 12 -36.96 -0.06 -0.68
N ILE A 13 -37.89 0.86 -0.95
CA ILE A 13 -38.67 0.88 -2.20
C ILE A 13 -37.82 1.39 -3.38
N LEU A 14 -36.80 2.24 -3.14
CA LEU A 14 -35.86 2.68 -4.17
C LEU A 14 -34.72 1.70 -4.45
N ILE A 15 -34.50 0.71 -3.58
CA ILE A 15 -33.54 -0.40 -3.81
C ILE A 15 -34.26 -1.63 -4.39
N ALA A 16 -35.56 -1.80 -4.14
CA ALA A 16 -36.38 -2.87 -4.71
C ALA A 16 -36.83 -2.62 -6.17
N LEU A 17 -36.85 -1.36 -6.63
CA LEU A 17 -37.20 -1.01 -8.02
C LEU A 17 -36.08 -1.27 -9.04
N GLY A 18 -34.90 -1.72 -8.59
CA GLY A 18 -33.81 -2.19 -9.46
C GLY A 18 -33.85 -3.70 -9.76
N ALA A 19 -34.87 -4.44 -9.31
CA ALA A 19 -34.89 -5.91 -9.36
C ALA A 19 -36.16 -6.53 -9.98
N CYS A 20 -36.93 -5.80 -10.80
CA CYS A 20 -38.02 -6.38 -11.59
C CYS A 20 -37.71 -6.33 -13.09
N ILE A 21 -37.12 -7.43 -13.55
CA ILE A 21 -37.01 -7.86 -14.93
C ILE A 21 -38.40 -8.34 -15.40
N VAL A 22 -38.83 -7.89 -16.58
CA VAL A 22 -39.91 -8.49 -17.39
C VAL A 22 -39.30 -8.76 -18.77
N PRO A 23 -39.70 -9.85 -19.48
CA PRO A 23 -38.76 -10.76 -20.12
C PRO A 23 -38.39 -10.38 -21.55
N ALA A 24 -37.36 -11.08 -22.04
CA ALA A 24 -36.90 -11.10 -23.40
C ALA A 24 -37.94 -11.71 -24.36
N ASP A 25 -38.07 -11.11 -25.54
CA ASP A 25 -38.15 -11.84 -26.81
C ASP A 25 -37.82 -10.91 -27.99
N GLY A 26 -36.93 -11.38 -28.88
CA GLY A 26 -36.90 -11.02 -30.30
C GLY A 26 -35.91 -9.95 -30.81
N ALA A 27 -34.84 -10.43 -31.47
CA ALA A 27 -34.06 -9.79 -32.57
C ALA A 27 -32.74 -9.03 -32.21
N PRO A 28 -31.71 -9.04 -33.09
CA PRO A 28 -30.45 -9.73 -32.81
C PRO A 28 -29.28 -8.80 -32.41
N LEU A 29 -28.34 -9.39 -31.66
CA LEU A 29 -27.08 -8.78 -31.23
C LEU A 29 -26.10 -8.58 -32.41
N PRO A 30 -25.31 -7.49 -32.42
CA PRO A 30 -24.32 -7.21 -33.46
C PRO A 30 -23.14 -8.23 -33.44
N ALA A 31 -22.63 -8.55 -34.63
CA ALA A 31 -21.65 -9.60 -34.95
C ALA A 31 -20.27 -9.53 -34.24
N THR A 32 -20.05 -8.60 -33.32
CA THR A 32 -18.78 -8.43 -32.59
C THR A 32 -18.68 -9.30 -31.34
N LEU A 33 -19.78 -9.94 -30.89
CA LEU A 33 -19.78 -10.84 -29.73
C LEU A 33 -19.82 -12.35 -30.10
N GLN A 34 -20.04 -12.71 -31.37
CA GLN A 34 -19.93 -14.11 -31.82
C GLN A 34 -18.47 -14.61 -31.92
N GLY A 35 -17.50 -13.69 -32.06
CA GLY A 35 -16.08 -14.04 -32.09
C GLY A 35 -15.46 -14.36 -30.72
N ILE A 36 -16.14 -14.03 -29.62
CA ILE A 36 -15.60 -14.13 -28.25
C ILE A 36 -16.18 -15.34 -27.50
N VAL A 37 -17.26 -15.95 -27.99
CA VAL A 37 -17.89 -17.14 -27.37
C VAL A 37 -17.41 -18.45 -28.01
N ASN A 38 -16.93 -18.42 -29.27
CA ASN A 38 -16.40 -19.62 -29.94
C ASN A 38 -14.99 -20.03 -29.47
N THR A 39 -14.35 -19.29 -28.57
CA THR A 39 -13.02 -19.62 -28.02
C THR A 39 -13.05 -20.24 -26.62
N ALA A 40 -14.23 -20.51 -26.04
CA ALA A 40 -14.35 -20.91 -24.63
C ALA A 40 -14.95 -22.31 -24.36
N THR A 41 -15.34 -23.10 -25.35
CA THR A 41 -15.78 -24.50 -25.11
C THR A 41 -15.35 -25.44 -26.23
N GLY A 42 -14.34 -26.27 -25.95
CA GLY A 42 -13.84 -27.33 -26.82
C GLY A 42 -12.54 -27.90 -26.27
N ALA A 43 -12.65 -28.66 -25.18
CA ALA A 43 -11.55 -29.40 -24.57
C ALA A 43 -11.32 -30.77 -25.25
N ALA A 44 -10.10 -31.29 -25.03
CA ALA A 44 -9.62 -32.68 -25.17
C ALA A 44 -9.02 -33.07 -26.54
N SER A 45 -7.77 -33.57 -26.70
CA SER A 45 -6.65 -33.97 -25.80
C SER A 45 -5.35 -34.12 -26.65
N PRO A 46 -4.24 -34.75 -26.19
CA PRO A 46 -3.08 -34.11 -25.53
C PRO A 46 -1.73 -34.43 -26.20
N VAL A 47 -0.60 -33.84 -25.73
CA VAL A 47 0.79 -34.38 -25.74
C VAL A 47 1.72 -33.32 -25.08
N PRO A 48 2.81 -33.72 -24.39
CA PRO A 48 3.06 -33.31 -23.00
C PRO A 48 4.13 -32.23 -22.79
N ALA A 49 4.18 -31.81 -21.52
CA ALA A 49 5.08 -30.84 -20.93
C ALA A 49 6.52 -31.35 -20.75
N SER A 50 7.48 -30.43 -20.89
CA SER A 50 8.71 -30.44 -20.09
C SER A 50 9.46 -29.10 -20.12
N GLN A 51 9.64 -28.55 -18.92
CA GLN A 51 10.92 -28.11 -18.34
C GLN A 51 11.66 -26.87 -18.91
N SER A 52 11.73 -25.87 -18.03
CA SER A 52 12.98 -25.30 -17.50
C SER A 52 13.94 -24.62 -18.48
N ALA A 53 13.87 -23.29 -18.50
CA ALA A 53 14.93 -22.43 -19.00
C ALA A 53 16.13 -22.44 -18.03
N SER A 54 17.09 -23.32 -18.30
CA SER A 54 18.48 -23.21 -17.88
C SER A 54 19.37 -23.98 -18.86
N ALA A 55 20.00 -23.26 -19.80
CA ALA A 55 21.29 -23.54 -20.46
C ALA A 55 21.32 -22.98 -21.89
N SER A 56 22.05 -21.89 -22.09
CA SER A 56 22.59 -21.45 -23.38
C SER A 56 24.01 -22.02 -23.53
N SER A 57 24.34 -22.62 -24.69
CA SER A 57 25.56 -22.31 -25.50
C SER A 57 26.11 -23.44 -26.39
N ALA A 58 25.77 -24.73 -26.20
CA ALA A 58 26.46 -25.80 -26.93
C ALA A 58 25.83 -26.19 -28.30
N ALA A 59 24.53 -25.97 -28.51
CA ALA A 59 23.84 -26.37 -29.75
C ALA A 59 24.06 -25.36 -30.91
N SER A 60 24.26 -24.08 -30.60
CA SER A 60 24.39 -23.01 -31.60
C SER A 60 25.75 -23.01 -32.31
N GLU A 61 26.83 -23.43 -31.65
CA GLU A 61 28.15 -23.55 -32.30
C GLU A 61 28.20 -24.70 -33.31
N ALA A 62 27.54 -25.82 -33.02
CA ALA A 62 27.45 -26.95 -33.95
C ALA A 62 26.58 -26.65 -35.18
N GLU A 63 25.58 -25.78 -35.03
CA GLU A 63 24.73 -25.32 -36.12
C GLU A 63 25.43 -24.26 -36.98
N LEU A 64 26.23 -23.38 -36.34
CA LEU A 64 27.12 -22.45 -37.03
C LEU A 64 28.20 -23.20 -37.84
N ALA A 65 28.84 -24.22 -37.26
CA ALA A 65 29.84 -25.04 -37.95
C ALA A 65 29.25 -25.75 -39.18
N ARG A 66 28.05 -26.35 -39.06
CA ARG A 66 27.34 -26.93 -40.20
C ARG A 66 26.99 -25.91 -41.27
N SER A 67 26.61 -24.70 -40.90
CA SER A 67 26.32 -23.63 -41.86
C SER A 67 27.58 -23.16 -42.60
N LEU A 68 28.72 -23.13 -41.92
CA LEU A 68 30.04 -22.84 -42.50
C LEU A 68 30.51 -23.94 -43.45
N ASP A 69 30.37 -25.21 -43.08
CA ASP A 69 30.70 -26.35 -43.96
C ASP A 69 29.81 -26.38 -45.22
N THR A 70 28.55 -25.98 -45.07
CA THR A 70 27.61 -25.88 -46.21
C THR A 70 28.02 -24.74 -47.15
N LEU A 71 28.47 -23.60 -46.60
CA LEU A 71 29.01 -22.46 -47.37
C LEU A 71 30.33 -22.80 -48.06
N ILE A 72 31.22 -23.55 -47.40
CA ILE A 72 32.48 -24.02 -48.00
C ILE A 72 32.17 -24.96 -49.18
N ASN A 73 31.28 -25.94 -49.00
CA ASN A 73 30.89 -26.88 -50.07
C ASN A 73 30.18 -26.19 -51.25
N THR A 74 29.39 -25.14 -51.00
CA THR A 74 28.75 -24.36 -52.08
C THR A 74 29.73 -23.43 -52.80
N LEU A 75 30.82 -23.01 -52.15
CA LEU A 75 31.89 -22.20 -52.77
C LEU A 75 32.91 -23.04 -53.53
N ASP A 76 33.10 -24.32 -53.17
CA ASP A 76 34.04 -25.24 -53.81
C ASP A 76 33.53 -25.78 -55.17
N ASN A 77 32.21 -25.76 -55.37
CA ASN A 77 31.59 -26.16 -56.63
C ASN A 77 31.42 -24.97 -57.60
N ASP A 78 32.19 -24.94 -58.68
CA ASP A 78 32.23 -23.86 -59.68
C ASP A 78 30.86 -23.48 -60.26
N THR A 79 29.93 -24.45 -60.40
CA THR A 79 28.58 -24.20 -60.92
C THR A 79 27.66 -23.54 -59.88
N GLN A 80 27.82 -23.87 -58.59
CA GLN A 80 27.04 -23.27 -57.50
C GLN A 80 27.59 -21.90 -57.10
N ARG A 81 28.92 -21.72 -57.11
CA ARG A 81 29.57 -20.43 -56.89
C ARG A 81 29.11 -19.38 -57.90
N THR A 82 29.03 -19.75 -59.18
CA THR A 82 28.58 -18.85 -60.26
C THR A 82 27.10 -18.49 -60.13
N ALA A 83 26.24 -19.43 -59.74
CA ALA A 83 24.83 -19.16 -59.46
C ALA A 83 24.64 -18.18 -58.29
N LEU A 84 25.40 -18.36 -57.19
CA LEU A 84 25.31 -17.53 -55.99
C LEU A 84 25.86 -16.11 -56.24
N VAL A 85 26.97 -15.98 -56.98
CA VAL A 85 27.50 -14.69 -57.43
C VAL A 85 26.50 -13.97 -58.35
N THR A 86 25.75 -14.71 -59.18
CA THR A 86 24.73 -14.14 -60.06
C THR A 86 23.52 -13.63 -59.27
N GLN A 87 23.08 -14.35 -58.24
CA GLN A 87 22.05 -13.88 -57.31
C GLN A 87 22.51 -12.66 -56.49
N LEU A 88 23.76 -12.64 -56.01
CA LEU A 88 24.32 -11.49 -55.31
C LEU A 88 24.48 -10.25 -56.20
N LYS A 89 24.86 -10.44 -57.49
CA LYS A 89 24.86 -9.35 -58.47
C LYS A 89 23.45 -8.82 -58.71
N GLY A 90 22.45 -9.70 -58.85
CA GLY A 90 21.04 -9.30 -58.98
C GLY A 90 20.52 -8.52 -57.77
N LEU A 91 20.90 -8.91 -56.55
CA LEU A 91 20.53 -8.16 -55.33
C LEU A 91 21.28 -6.84 -55.19
N ARG A 92 22.55 -6.78 -55.62
CA ARG A 92 23.31 -5.53 -55.66
C ARG A 92 22.71 -4.54 -56.64
N ASP A 93 22.34 -5.00 -57.83
CA ASP A 93 21.75 -4.16 -58.87
C ASP A 93 20.33 -3.69 -58.43
N ALA A 94 19.59 -4.51 -57.68
CA ALA A 94 18.35 -4.11 -57.00
C ALA A 94 18.58 -3.10 -55.86
N SER A 95 19.72 -3.15 -55.17
CA SER A 95 20.08 -2.18 -54.11
C SER A 95 20.59 -0.84 -54.66
N GLN A 96 21.18 -0.82 -55.85
CA GLN A 96 21.74 0.38 -56.48
C GLN A 96 20.67 1.27 -57.16
N HIS A 97 19.44 0.77 -57.35
CA HIS A 97 18.32 1.51 -57.93
C HIS A 97 17.31 2.06 -56.90
N VAL A 98 17.69 2.17 -55.63
CA VAL A 98 16.90 2.90 -54.62
C VAL A 98 17.36 4.36 -54.57
N ALA A 99 16.56 5.26 -55.14
CA ALA A 99 16.65 6.71 -54.96
C ALA A 99 16.64 7.09 -53.46
N PRO A 100 17.29 8.20 -53.04
CA PRO A 100 17.76 8.37 -51.67
C PRO A 100 16.63 8.41 -50.65
N ALA A 101 16.69 7.48 -49.70
CA ALA A 101 15.89 7.49 -48.50
C ALA A 101 16.25 8.70 -47.63
N ALA A 102 15.21 9.37 -47.12
CA ALA A 102 15.29 10.45 -46.15
C ALA A 102 16.12 10.04 -44.90
N PRO A 103 16.82 10.99 -44.24
CA PRO A 103 17.72 10.69 -43.16
C PRO A 103 16.99 10.10 -41.94
N ALA A 104 17.65 9.14 -41.28
CA ALA A 104 17.22 8.50 -40.04
C ALA A 104 16.83 9.54 -38.97
N PRO A 105 15.80 9.27 -38.13
CA PRO A 105 15.35 10.24 -37.14
C PRO A 105 16.45 10.51 -36.13
N ALA A 106 16.88 11.77 -36.08
CA ALA A 106 17.76 12.31 -35.06
C ALA A 106 17.15 12.06 -33.68
N LYS A 107 18.01 11.70 -32.71
CA LYS A 107 17.67 11.66 -31.28
C LYS A 107 16.88 12.90 -30.91
N GLY A 108 15.70 12.68 -30.33
CA GLY A 108 14.73 13.71 -29.99
C GLY A 108 15.33 14.81 -29.15
N ASP A 109 15.64 15.91 -29.83
CA ASP A 109 15.98 17.17 -29.20
C ASP A 109 14.71 18.03 -29.12
N LEU A 110 14.52 18.75 -28.01
CA LEU A 110 13.29 19.50 -27.72
C LEU A 110 13.01 20.56 -28.81
N LEU A 111 14.07 21.06 -29.46
CA LEU A 111 14.01 21.93 -30.62
C LEU A 111 13.55 21.22 -31.91
N GLY A 112 13.84 19.93 -32.07
CA GLY A 112 13.37 19.12 -33.21
C GLY A 112 11.88 18.79 -33.12
N ALA A 113 11.33 18.63 -31.92
CA ALA A 113 9.88 18.50 -31.70
C ALA A 113 9.14 19.81 -32.01
N ILE A 114 9.74 20.97 -31.70
CA ILE A 114 9.18 22.28 -32.04
C ILE A 114 9.30 22.52 -33.56
N ALA A 115 10.42 22.17 -34.19
CA ALA A 115 10.64 22.32 -35.62
C ALA A 115 9.72 21.41 -36.46
N SER A 116 9.48 20.17 -36.04
CA SER A 116 8.50 19.28 -36.67
C SER A 116 7.05 19.73 -36.44
N GLY A 117 6.76 20.32 -35.28
CA GLY A 117 5.50 21.00 -35.02
C GLY A 117 5.26 22.16 -35.99
N LEU A 118 6.26 23.05 -36.17
CA LEU A 118 6.18 24.15 -37.14
C LEU A 118 6.12 23.64 -38.60
N ALA A 119 6.91 22.63 -38.97
CA ALA A 119 6.89 22.04 -40.31
C ALA A 119 5.55 21.34 -40.61
N SER A 120 4.91 20.74 -39.59
CA SER A 120 3.55 20.18 -39.73
C SER A 120 2.50 21.27 -39.90
N VAL A 121 2.68 22.44 -39.28
CA VAL A 121 1.79 23.61 -39.47
C VAL A 121 2.00 24.18 -40.87
N GLU A 122 3.24 24.27 -41.35
CA GLU A 122 3.59 24.77 -42.68
C GLU A 122 3.10 23.85 -43.81
N THR A 123 3.21 22.53 -43.65
CA THR A 123 2.65 21.54 -44.59
C THR A 123 1.12 21.57 -44.63
N ASN A 124 0.44 21.70 -43.48
CA ASN A 124 -1.02 21.87 -43.43
C ASN A 124 -1.50 23.21 -44.04
N LEU A 125 -0.69 24.28 -43.91
CA LEU A 125 -0.94 25.57 -44.56
C LEU A 125 -0.77 25.48 -46.09
N ASN A 126 0.23 24.73 -46.56
CA ASN A 126 0.51 24.51 -47.98
C ASN A 126 -0.52 23.59 -48.69
N GLU A 127 -1.13 22.63 -47.96
CA GLU A 127 -2.21 21.78 -48.49
C GLU A 127 -3.60 22.45 -48.45
N GLY A 128 -3.71 23.72 -48.02
CA GLY A 128 -4.99 24.44 -47.91
C GLY A 128 -5.91 23.95 -46.78
N ARG A 129 -5.45 23.02 -45.94
CA ARG A 129 -6.16 22.46 -44.78
C ARG A 129 -6.07 23.41 -43.59
N THR A 130 -6.64 24.60 -43.75
CA THR A 130 -6.74 25.58 -42.67
C THR A 130 -7.90 25.23 -41.72
N PRO A 131 -7.80 25.56 -40.42
CA PRO A 131 -8.92 25.44 -39.48
C PRO A 131 -10.18 26.18 -39.98
N LEU A 132 -9.99 27.32 -40.65
CA LEU A 132 -11.08 28.07 -41.29
C LEU A 132 -11.80 27.26 -42.37
N HIS A 133 -11.07 26.53 -43.20
CA HIS A 133 -11.66 25.65 -44.21
C HIS A 133 -12.40 24.46 -43.56
N PHE A 134 -11.83 23.85 -42.52
CA PHE A 134 -12.49 22.78 -41.75
C PHE A 134 -13.82 23.24 -41.14
N TRP A 135 -13.85 24.40 -40.49
CA TRP A 135 -15.08 24.94 -39.93
C TRP A 135 -16.05 25.37 -41.03
N ALA A 136 -15.58 25.97 -42.13
CA ALA A 136 -16.43 26.38 -43.25
C ALA A 136 -17.13 25.19 -43.93
N THR A 137 -16.42 24.09 -44.20
CA THR A 137 -17.03 22.88 -44.77
C THR A 137 -18.05 22.27 -43.83
N ARG A 138 -17.72 22.22 -42.53
CA ARG A 138 -18.59 21.68 -41.50
C ARG A 138 -19.84 22.53 -41.26
N PHE A 139 -19.71 23.86 -41.28
CA PHE A 139 -20.83 24.79 -41.23
C PHE A 139 -21.74 24.65 -42.44
N ASN A 140 -21.18 24.52 -43.65
CA ASN A 140 -21.97 24.32 -44.86
C ASN A 140 -22.69 22.96 -44.85
N ALA A 141 -22.00 21.88 -44.43
CA ALA A 141 -22.61 20.56 -44.28
C ALA A 141 -23.72 20.56 -43.22
N ALA A 142 -23.48 21.17 -42.06
CA ALA A 142 -24.49 21.30 -41.02
C ALA A 142 -25.65 22.22 -41.43
N ALA A 143 -25.40 23.28 -42.22
CA ALA A 143 -26.45 24.13 -42.76
C ALA A 143 -27.33 23.35 -43.75
N SER A 144 -26.74 22.44 -44.53
CA SER A 144 -27.50 21.54 -45.40
C SER A 144 -28.34 20.53 -44.61
N GLU A 145 -27.78 19.92 -43.56
CA GLU A 145 -28.51 19.01 -42.65
C GLU A 145 -29.64 19.77 -41.92
N LEU A 146 -29.37 20.96 -41.39
CA LEU A 146 -30.37 21.82 -40.76
C LEU A 146 -31.47 22.21 -41.75
N ARG A 147 -31.12 22.52 -43.01
CA ARG A 147 -32.09 22.83 -44.05
C ARG A 147 -32.99 21.64 -44.37
N THR A 148 -32.45 20.41 -44.41
CA THR A 148 -33.26 19.20 -44.62
C THR A 148 -34.20 18.90 -43.46
N VAL A 149 -33.80 19.24 -42.22
CA VAL A 149 -34.66 19.19 -41.03
C VAL A 149 -35.76 20.28 -41.11
N LEU A 150 -35.41 21.50 -41.55
CA LEU A 150 -36.34 22.62 -41.69
C LEU A 150 -37.39 22.42 -42.80
N THR A 151 -37.01 21.82 -43.93
CA THR A 151 -37.90 21.60 -45.08
C THR A 151 -38.80 20.38 -44.94
N GLY A 152 -38.71 19.63 -43.84
CA GLY A 152 -39.65 18.56 -43.49
C GLY A 152 -39.52 17.27 -44.32
N VAL A 153 -38.40 17.09 -45.03
CA VAL A 153 -38.16 15.94 -45.93
C VAL A 153 -38.12 14.60 -45.18
N ARG A 154 -37.96 14.61 -43.85
CA ARG A 154 -37.97 13.42 -42.97
C ARG A 154 -39.35 13.07 -42.36
N GLY A 155 -40.44 13.72 -42.79
CA GLY A 155 -41.82 13.35 -42.43
C GLY A 155 -42.46 14.11 -41.26
N GLU A 156 -41.75 15.03 -40.60
CA GLU A 156 -42.32 15.98 -39.63
C GLU A 156 -42.11 17.44 -40.10
N SER A 157 -43.11 18.30 -39.95
CA SER A 157 -42.95 19.74 -40.23
C SER A 157 -42.08 20.40 -39.15
N PHE A 158 -41.34 21.45 -39.50
CA PHE A 158 -40.54 22.22 -38.54
C PHE A 158 -41.37 22.73 -37.34
N ALA A 159 -42.62 23.12 -37.60
CA ALA A 159 -43.56 23.51 -36.56
C ALA A 159 -43.87 22.34 -35.61
N ALA A 160 -44.08 21.12 -36.13
CA ALA A 160 -44.29 19.93 -35.30
C ALA A 160 -43.05 19.57 -34.45
N LEU A 161 -41.84 19.77 -34.99
CA LEU A 161 -40.59 19.58 -34.26
C LEU A 161 -40.47 20.58 -33.09
N LEU A 162 -40.68 21.87 -33.34
CA LEU A 162 -40.63 22.89 -32.29
C LEU A 162 -41.72 22.69 -31.25
N ILE A 163 -42.95 22.36 -31.68
CA ILE A 163 -44.05 22.07 -30.76
C ILE A 163 -43.73 20.84 -29.90
N GLY A 164 -43.22 19.75 -30.49
CA GLY A 164 -42.81 18.55 -29.76
C GLY A 164 -41.72 18.83 -28.72
N MET A 165 -40.74 19.66 -29.06
CA MET A 165 -39.68 20.09 -28.13
C MET A 165 -40.21 21.00 -27.02
N VAL A 166 -41.06 21.97 -27.35
CA VAL A 166 -41.64 22.91 -26.37
C VAL A 166 -42.61 22.18 -25.44
N VAL A 167 -43.43 21.28 -25.96
CA VAL A 167 -44.40 20.50 -25.16
C VAL A 167 -43.68 19.57 -24.19
N THR A 168 -42.61 18.90 -24.62
CA THR A 168 -41.82 18.03 -23.73
C THR A 168 -41.08 18.82 -22.65
N LEU A 169 -40.47 19.96 -23.00
CA LEU A 169 -39.84 20.85 -22.03
C LEU A 169 -40.85 21.50 -21.07
N ALA A 170 -42.02 21.90 -21.57
CA ALA A 170 -43.09 22.48 -20.75
C ALA A 170 -43.70 21.43 -19.82
N GLY A 171 -43.92 20.20 -20.30
CA GLY A 171 -44.40 19.09 -19.47
C GLY A 171 -43.41 18.73 -18.36
N TRP A 172 -42.13 18.64 -18.70
CA TRP A 172 -41.05 18.43 -17.73
C TRP A 172 -40.94 19.59 -16.73
N GLY A 173 -40.94 20.84 -17.21
CA GLY A 173 -40.85 22.04 -16.39
C GLY A 173 -42.05 22.22 -15.45
N ALA A 174 -43.26 21.91 -15.91
CA ALA A 174 -44.47 21.91 -15.09
C ALA A 174 -44.42 20.84 -14.00
N CYS A 175 -43.97 19.62 -14.34
CA CYS A 175 -43.79 18.54 -13.38
C CYS A 175 -42.73 18.88 -12.32
N ALA A 176 -41.56 19.39 -12.76
CA ALA A 176 -40.49 19.84 -11.86
C ALA A 176 -40.96 21.01 -10.98
N GLY A 177 -41.66 22.00 -11.55
CA GLY A 177 -42.21 23.15 -10.84
C GLY A 177 -43.25 22.76 -9.79
N LEU A 178 -44.15 21.82 -10.11
CA LEU A 178 -45.12 21.26 -9.17
C LEU A 178 -44.43 20.56 -8.01
N LEU A 179 -43.43 19.72 -8.29
CA LEU A 179 -42.65 19.02 -7.26
C LEU A 179 -41.88 20.00 -6.36
N ILE A 180 -41.25 21.02 -6.92
CA ILE A 180 -40.55 22.08 -6.16
C ILE A 180 -41.54 22.89 -5.31
N TYR A 181 -42.72 23.20 -5.85
CA TYR A 181 -43.78 23.90 -5.10
C TYR A 181 -44.28 23.06 -3.92
N LEU A 182 -44.58 21.76 -4.15
CA LEU A 182 -45.00 20.83 -3.10
C LEU A 182 -43.94 20.73 -2.01
N GLN A 183 -42.69 20.57 -2.42
CA GLN A 183 -41.54 20.46 -1.53
C GLN A 183 -41.33 21.71 -0.67
N ARG A 184 -41.46 22.92 -1.25
CA ARG A 184 -41.38 24.19 -0.51
C ARG A 184 -42.53 24.35 0.47
N ARG A 185 -43.75 23.97 0.07
CA ARG A 185 -44.94 24.03 0.93
C ARG A 185 -44.85 23.08 2.13
N ILE A 186 -44.32 21.87 1.93
CA ILE A 186 -44.04 20.91 2.99
C ILE A 186 -42.94 21.44 3.91
N GLY A 187 -41.85 21.97 3.35
CA GLY A 187 -40.74 22.55 4.14
C GLY A 187 -41.17 23.73 5.02
N ALA A 188 -42.07 24.59 4.53
CA ALA A 188 -42.63 25.70 5.30
C ALA A 188 -43.53 25.26 6.45
N ARG A 189 -44.28 24.14 6.29
CA ARG A 189 -45.13 23.58 7.35
C ARG A 189 -44.34 22.89 8.46
N TYR A 190 -43.19 22.29 8.13
CA TYR A 190 -42.37 21.51 9.08
C TYR A 190 -41.14 22.26 9.63
N GLY A 191 -40.96 23.55 9.31
CA GLY A 191 -39.90 24.40 9.89
C GLY A 191 -38.47 24.04 9.46
N TRP A 192 -38.30 23.42 8.29
CA TRP A 192 -36.99 22.97 7.81
C TRP A 192 -36.13 24.16 7.35
N HIS A 193 -34.90 24.25 7.86
CA HIS A 193 -34.00 25.34 7.50
C HIS A 193 -33.49 25.16 6.05
N VAL A 194 -33.50 26.24 5.27
CA VAL A 194 -33.31 26.21 3.81
C VAL A 194 -31.82 26.19 3.41
N ALA A 195 -30.93 26.72 4.25
CA ALA A 195 -29.51 26.88 3.96
C ALA A 195 -28.66 25.81 4.67
N LEU A 196 -27.62 25.32 3.99
CA LEU A 196 -26.61 24.46 4.61
C LEU A 196 -25.90 25.22 5.73
N ALA A 197 -26.08 24.80 6.98
CA ALA A 197 -25.32 25.34 8.09
C ALA A 197 -23.84 24.96 7.96
N PRO A 198 -22.88 25.81 8.39
CA PRO A 198 -21.47 25.44 8.42
C PRO A 198 -21.22 24.28 9.42
N ASN A 199 -20.79 23.12 8.91
CA ASN A 199 -20.75 21.79 9.56
C ASN A 199 -22.12 21.07 9.60
N PRO A 200 -22.71 20.76 8.43
CA PRO A 200 -23.96 19.98 8.36
C PRO A 200 -23.71 18.55 8.85
N THR A 201 -24.73 17.92 9.44
CA THR A 201 -24.68 16.46 9.69
C THR A 201 -24.81 15.71 8.37
N SER A 202 -24.33 14.45 8.29
CA SER A 202 -24.44 13.64 7.07
C SER A 202 -25.88 13.51 6.55
N LEU A 203 -26.87 13.57 7.45
CA LEU A 203 -28.30 13.58 7.11
C LEU A 203 -28.74 14.92 6.52
N ASP A 204 -28.19 16.05 6.98
CA ASP A 204 -28.48 17.37 6.41
C ASP A 204 -27.87 17.53 5.01
N MET A 205 -26.69 16.94 4.77
CA MET A 205 -26.05 16.93 3.45
C MET A 205 -26.83 16.08 2.44
N LEU A 206 -27.26 14.88 2.86
CA LEU A 206 -28.10 14.01 2.05
C LEU A 206 -29.48 14.64 1.81
N GLY A 207 -30.07 15.24 2.84
CA GLY A 207 -31.34 15.95 2.76
C GLY A 207 -31.28 17.15 1.81
N PHE A 208 -30.17 17.90 1.80
CA PHE A 208 -29.94 18.98 0.85
C PHE A 208 -29.78 18.48 -0.58
N ALA A 209 -28.96 17.43 -0.80
CA ALA A 209 -28.76 16.82 -2.10
C ALA A 209 -30.09 16.36 -2.71
N LEU A 210 -30.83 15.53 -1.96
CA LEU A 210 -32.12 14.98 -2.35
C LEU A 210 -33.15 16.10 -2.59
N ARG A 211 -33.05 17.20 -1.84
CA ARG A 211 -33.95 18.33 -2.02
C ARG A 211 -33.64 19.16 -3.26
N GLN A 212 -32.36 19.38 -3.55
CA GLN A 212 -31.93 20.20 -4.68
C GLN A 212 -32.09 19.46 -6.01
N THR A 213 -31.78 18.16 -6.07
CA THR A 213 -31.77 17.38 -7.33
C THR A 213 -32.98 16.46 -7.49
N GLY A 214 -33.61 16.03 -6.39
CA GLY A 214 -34.72 15.07 -6.42
C GLY A 214 -35.90 15.48 -7.31
N PRO A 215 -36.44 16.71 -7.22
CA PRO A 215 -37.54 17.15 -8.08
C PRO A 215 -37.20 17.10 -9.58
N TRP A 216 -35.96 17.43 -9.94
CA TRP A 216 -35.51 17.42 -11.33
C TRP A 216 -35.33 16.00 -11.87
N ILE A 217 -34.78 15.09 -11.07
CA ILE A 217 -34.61 13.67 -11.44
C ILE A 217 -35.96 12.98 -11.59
N VAL A 218 -36.86 13.16 -10.62
CA VAL A 218 -38.19 12.53 -10.65
C VAL A 218 -39.01 13.07 -11.83
N ALA A 219 -38.97 14.37 -12.09
CA ALA A 219 -39.62 14.96 -13.27
C ALA A 219 -39.04 14.43 -14.58
N PHE A 220 -37.71 14.24 -14.65
CA PHE A 220 -37.05 13.69 -15.83
C PHE A 220 -37.44 12.23 -16.09
N VAL A 221 -37.43 11.38 -15.05
CA VAL A 221 -37.88 9.98 -15.18
C VAL A 221 -39.35 9.90 -15.58
N ALA A 222 -40.22 10.73 -15.00
CA ALA A 222 -41.63 10.78 -15.36
C ALA A 222 -41.85 11.17 -16.83
N VAL A 223 -41.11 12.17 -17.33
CA VAL A 223 -41.20 12.57 -18.75
C VAL A 223 -40.55 11.57 -19.68
N LEU A 224 -39.46 10.91 -19.27
CA LEU A 224 -38.83 9.85 -20.05
C LEU A 224 -39.78 8.66 -20.25
N LEU A 225 -40.43 8.20 -19.17
CA LEU A 225 -41.44 7.13 -19.24
C LEU A 225 -42.65 7.54 -20.11
N PHE A 226 -43.07 8.80 -20.01
CA PHE A 226 -44.15 9.33 -20.85
C PHE A 226 -43.76 9.41 -22.33
N VAL A 227 -42.55 9.87 -22.65
CA VAL A 227 -42.05 9.98 -24.02
C VAL A 227 -41.86 8.60 -24.65
N GLN A 228 -41.40 7.59 -23.89
CA GLN A 228 -41.30 6.19 -24.34
C GLN A 228 -42.65 5.55 -24.67
N SER A 229 -43.76 6.07 -24.12
CA SER A 229 -45.11 5.57 -24.40
C SER A 229 -45.74 6.14 -25.68
N MET A 230 -45.06 7.09 -26.34
CA MET A 230 -45.55 7.75 -27.56
C MET A 230 -44.65 7.42 -28.76
N PRO A 231 -45.17 7.47 -30.02
CA PRO A 231 -44.38 7.18 -31.22
C PRO A 231 -43.18 8.13 -31.35
N ASP A 232 -42.02 7.62 -31.73
CA ASP A 232 -40.78 8.40 -31.83
C ASP A 232 -40.97 9.68 -32.68
N ALA A 233 -40.69 10.83 -32.09
CA ALA A 233 -40.78 12.13 -32.73
C ALA A 233 -39.51 12.95 -32.46
N LEU A 234 -39.00 13.63 -33.49
CA LEU A 234 -37.72 14.35 -33.44
C LEU A 234 -37.74 15.49 -32.42
N GLY A 235 -38.88 16.18 -32.31
CA GLY A 235 -39.05 17.25 -31.33
C GLY A 235 -38.93 16.76 -29.88
N ARG A 236 -39.42 15.54 -29.59
CA ARG A 236 -39.46 15.03 -28.21
C ARG A 236 -38.10 14.53 -27.73
N THR A 237 -37.32 13.91 -28.62
CA THR A 237 -35.95 13.48 -28.31
C THR A 237 -35.04 14.68 -28.05
N LEU A 238 -35.16 15.75 -28.84
CA LEU A 238 -34.45 17.01 -28.59
C LEU A 238 -34.83 17.67 -27.27
N GLY A 239 -36.12 17.71 -26.94
CA GLY A 239 -36.59 18.19 -25.64
C GLY A 239 -36.04 17.37 -24.48
N LEU A 240 -35.93 16.05 -24.64
CA LEU A 240 -35.36 15.14 -23.64
C LEU A 240 -33.84 15.33 -23.47
N VAL A 241 -33.10 15.60 -24.55
CA VAL A 241 -31.67 15.94 -24.49
C VAL A 241 -31.42 17.23 -23.71
N ILE A 242 -32.24 18.26 -23.93
CA ILE A 242 -32.14 19.53 -23.19
C ILE A 242 -32.51 19.32 -21.71
N ALA A 243 -33.57 18.56 -21.43
CA ALA A 243 -33.96 18.22 -20.06
C ALA A 243 -32.85 17.43 -19.35
N TYR A 244 -32.23 16.46 -20.03
CA TYR A 244 -31.09 15.70 -19.52
C TYR A 244 -29.91 16.61 -19.17
N ALA A 245 -29.53 17.55 -20.06
CA ALA A 245 -28.45 18.49 -19.80
C ALA A 245 -28.70 19.34 -18.55
N ILE A 246 -29.93 19.81 -18.34
CA ILE A 246 -30.30 20.58 -17.14
C ILE A 246 -30.23 19.71 -15.88
N VAL A 247 -30.74 18.48 -15.93
CA VAL A 247 -30.70 17.55 -14.78
C VAL A 247 -29.25 17.22 -14.43
N ALA A 248 -28.43 16.87 -15.42
CA ALA A 248 -27.01 16.58 -15.22
C ALA A 248 -26.25 17.77 -14.64
N GLY A 249 -26.49 19.00 -15.13
CA GLY A 249 -25.93 20.23 -14.57
C GLY A 249 -26.35 20.45 -13.11
N SER A 250 -27.60 20.15 -12.76
CA SER A 250 -28.10 20.26 -11.37
C SER A 250 -27.44 19.25 -10.43
N ILE A 251 -27.23 18.02 -10.89
CA ILE A 251 -26.55 16.95 -10.15
C ILE A 251 -25.09 17.31 -9.94
N PHE A 252 -24.40 17.74 -11.00
CA PHE A 252 -22.99 18.12 -10.93
C PHE A 252 -22.76 19.29 -9.96
N SER A 253 -23.60 20.32 -10.01
CA SER A 253 -23.55 21.45 -9.07
C SER A 253 -23.78 21.01 -7.63
N ALA A 254 -24.76 20.14 -7.38
CA ALA A 254 -25.04 19.61 -6.04
C ALA A 254 -23.88 18.79 -5.47
N ILE A 255 -23.25 17.91 -6.28
CA ILE A 255 -22.08 17.12 -5.87
C ILE A 255 -20.92 18.04 -5.46
N CYS A 256 -20.60 19.05 -6.29
CA CYS A 256 -19.55 20.01 -6.00
C CYS A 256 -19.81 20.81 -4.71
N MET A 257 -21.07 21.22 -4.49
CA MET A 257 -21.48 21.96 -3.30
C MET A 257 -21.32 21.13 -2.02
N ILE A 258 -21.73 19.86 -2.07
CA ILE A 258 -21.58 18.97 -0.93
C ILE A 258 -20.09 18.75 -0.64
N ALA A 259 -19.27 18.53 -1.68
CA ALA A 259 -17.82 18.41 -1.53
C ALA A 259 -17.21 19.64 -0.83
N PHE A 260 -17.58 20.87 -1.23
CA PHE A 260 -17.11 22.09 -0.56
C PHE A 260 -17.59 22.22 0.88
N SER A 261 -18.83 21.81 1.17
CA SER A 261 -19.40 21.93 2.52
C SER A 261 -18.70 21.04 3.56
N VAL A 262 -18.14 19.89 3.15
CA VAL A 262 -17.38 19.01 4.07
C VAL A 262 -16.12 19.70 4.60
N PHE A 263 -15.54 20.63 3.84
CA PHE A 263 -14.35 21.36 4.25
C PHE A 263 -14.64 22.53 5.21
N GLY A 264 -15.90 22.70 5.66
CA GLY A 264 -16.42 23.78 6.51
C GLY A 264 -15.93 23.84 7.97
N THR A 265 -14.69 23.42 8.24
CA THR A 265 -14.07 23.59 9.56
C THR A 265 -13.93 25.09 9.93
N ALA A 266 -13.84 25.41 11.22
CA ALA A 266 -13.85 26.80 11.72
C ALA A 266 -12.93 27.78 10.98
N HIS A 267 -11.75 27.33 10.55
CA HIS A 267 -10.73 28.15 9.86
C HIS A 267 -10.94 28.30 8.34
N ARG A 268 -11.88 27.53 7.75
CA ARG A 268 -12.21 27.50 6.32
C ARG A 268 -13.62 28.01 6.02
N ARG A 269 -14.39 28.32 7.06
CA ARG A 269 -15.82 28.66 7.01
C ARG A 269 -16.14 29.82 6.05
N VAL A 270 -15.34 30.89 6.07
CA VAL A 270 -15.56 32.08 5.24
C VAL A 270 -15.39 31.76 3.75
N ALA A 271 -14.34 31.01 3.40
CA ALA A 271 -14.08 30.59 2.02
C ALA A 271 -15.20 29.67 1.50
N VAL A 272 -15.64 28.71 2.32
CA VAL A 272 -16.74 27.81 1.97
C VAL A 272 -18.05 28.57 1.79
N GLN A 273 -18.38 29.54 2.64
CA GLN A 273 -19.59 30.35 2.48
C GLN A 273 -19.60 31.14 1.16
N GLN A 274 -18.49 31.73 0.75
CA GLN A 274 -18.40 32.44 -0.53
C GLN A 274 -18.54 31.50 -1.73
N LEU A 275 -17.94 30.31 -1.68
CA LEU A 275 -18.08 29.26 -2.69
C LEU A 275 -19.52 28.77 -2.80
N LEU A 276 -20.19 28.52 -1.67
CA LEU A 276 -21.59 28.06 -1.66
C LEU A 276 -22.56 29.14 -2.14
N ALA A 277 -22.30 30.42 -1.86
CA ALA A 277 -23.19 31.52 -2.22
C ALA A 277 -23.15 31.88 -3.72
N ARG A 278 -21.97 31.80 -4.36
CA ARG A 278 -21.78 32.26 -5.75
C ARG A 278 -21.47 31.14 -6.74
N GLY A 279 -20.97 29.99 -6.27
CA GLY A 279 -20.49 28.90 -7.13
C GLY A 279 -21.59 28.07 -7.81
N LEU A 280 -22.84 28.14 -7.33
CA LEU A 280 -23.95 27.31 -7.83
C LEU A 280 -24.19 27.43 -9.33
N TRP A 281 -24.28 28.65 -9.83
CA TRP A 281 -24.61 28.97 -11.22
C TRP A 281 -23.49 28.60 -12.20
N PRO A 282 -22.22 28.97 -11.99
CA PRO A 282 -21.15 28.57 -12.89
C PRO A 282 -20.93 27.05 -12.89
N LEU A 283 -21.03 26.37 -11.75
CA LEU A 283 -20.92 24.90 -11.69
C LEU A 283 -22.06 24.21 -12.44
N PHE A 284 -23.28 24.72 -12.31
CA PHE A 284 -24.42 24.23 -13.06
C PHE A 284 -24.20 24.38 -14.58
N ALA A 285 -23.75 25.55 -15.03
CA ALA A 285 -23.51 25.81 -16.44
C ALA A 285 -22.40 24.91 -17.02
N ILE A 286 -21.31 24.68 -16.27
CA ILE A 286 -20.25 23.73 -16.66
C ILE A 286 -20.82 22.32 -16.87
N GLY A 287 -21.58 21.81 -15.89
CA GLY A 287 -22.17 20.47 -15.96
C GLY A 287 -23.21 20.34 -17.07
N ALA A 288 -24.04 21.37 -17.27
CA ALA A 288 -25.08 21.38 -18.31
C ALA A 288 -24.47 21.44 -19.72
N CYS A 289 -23.46 22.28 -19.96
CA CYS A 289 -22.76 22.36 -21.23
C CYS A 289 -21.99 21.05 -21.54
N GLY A 290 -21.32 20.46 -20.54
CA GLY A 290 -20.65 19.17 -20.71
C GLY A 290 -21.62 18.02 -21.02
N ALA A 291 -22.75 17.96 -20.30
CA ALA A 291 -23.77 16.94 -20.54
C ALA A 291 -24.50 17.13 -21.88
N LEU A 292 -24.71 18.37 -22.31
CA LEU A 292 -25.25 18.67 -23.64
C LEU A 292 -24.29 18.23 -24.75
N GLY A 293 -22.99 18.47 -24.58
CA GLY A 293 -21.95 18.02 -25.49
C GLY A 293 -21.91 16.49 -25.62
N ASP A 294 -22.05 15.77 -24.52
CA ASP A 294 -22.08 14.31 -24.51
C ASP A 294 -23.39 13.75 -25.10
N ALA A 295 -24.53 14.33 -24.70
CA ALA A 295 -25.84 13.87 -25.15
C ALA A 295 -26.03 14.02 -26.67
N THR A 296 -25.45 15.06 -27.26
CA THR A 296 -25.49 15.31 -28.71
C THR A 296 -24.52 14.42 -29.49
N ALA A 297 -23.50 13.87 -28.84
CA ALA A 297 -22.59 12.88 -29.42
C ALA A 297 -23.16 11.44 -29.43
N ASN A 298 -24.38 11.23 -28.91
CA ASN A 298 -25.00 9.90 -28.91
C ASN A 298 -25.38 9.43 -30.32
N PRO A 299 -25.16 8.14 -30.67
CA PRO A 299 -25.46 7.59 -32.00
C PRO A 299 -26.93 7.72 -32.42
N GLU A 300 -27.86 7.75 -31.47
CA GLU A 300 -29.28 8.02 -31.75
C GLU A 300 -29.50 9.47 -32.16
N VAL A 301 -28.95 10.43 -31.40
CA VAL A 301 -29.08 11.86 -31.71
C VAL A 301 -28.37 12.21 -33.02
N ILE A 302 -27.21 11.59 -33.30
CA ILE A 302 -26.49 11.73 -34.58
C ILE A 302 -27.32 11.24 -35.76
N ARG A 303 -28.02 10.09 -35.61
CA ARG A 303 -28.93 9.59 -36.66
C ARG A 303 -30.08 10.57 -36.93
N LEU A 304 -30.58 11.22 -35.87
CA LEU A 304 -31.72 12.14 -35.93
C LEU A 304 -31.37 13.54 -36.44
N LEU A 305 -30.23 14.12 -36.05
CA LEU A 305 -29.80 15.48 -36.43
C LEU A 305 -28.88 15.54 -37.64
N GLY A 306 -28.20 14.43 -37.97
CA GLY A 306 -27.07 14.42 -38.90
C GLY A 306 -25.74 14.55 -38.17
N ALA A 307 -24.69 13.95 -38.73
CA ALA A 307 -23.38 13.87 -38.08
C ALA A 307 -22.70 15.24 -37.97
N ASN A 308 -22.88 16.10 -38.96
CA ASN A 308 -22.22 17.40 -38.99
C ASN A 308 -22.89 18.38 -38.03
N LEU A 309 -24.22 18.43 -38.02
CA LEU A 309 -25.00 19.29 -37.13
C LEU A 309 -24.84 18.88 -35.66
N ALA A 310 -24.95 17.58 -35.35
CA ALA A 310 -24.76 17.07 -33.99
C ALA A 310 -23.34 17.32 -33.48
N GLY A 311 -22.32 17.08 -34.32
CA GLY A 311 -20.91 17.34 -33.96
C GLY A 311 -20.58 18.82 -33.77
N LEU A 312 -21.21 19.74 -34.53
CA LEU A 312 -21.09 21.18 -34.27
C LEU A 312 -21.67 21.56 -32.91
N VAL A 313 -22.91 21.14 -32.61
CA VAL A 313 -23.56 21.45 -31.33
C VAL A 313 -22.74 20.88 -30.17
N SER A 314 -22.22 19.65 -30.30
CA SER A 314 -21.36 19.03 -29.30
C SER A 314 -20.05 19.81 -29.09
N SER A 315 -19.38 20.21 -30.18
CA SER A 315 -18.12 20.95 -30.13
C SER A 315 -18.28 22.32 -29.47
N PHE A 316 -19.34 23.06 -29.80
CA PHE A 316 -19.64 24.34 -29.16
C PHE A 316 -20.02 24.20 -27.69
N ALA A 317 -20.81 23.18 -27.34
CA ALA A 317 -21.18 22.91 -25.94
C ALA A 317 -19.95 22.55 -25.09
N ASN A 318 -19.05 21.71 -25.61
CA ASN A 318 -17.81 21.35 -24.94
C ASN A 318 -16.82 22.53 -24.84
N MET A 319 -16.75 23.38 -25.87
CA MET A 319 -15.94 24.61 -25.84
C MET A 319 -16.46 25.60 -24.79
N ALA A 320 -17.78 25.78 -24.71
CA ALA A 320 -18.41 26.58 -23.67
C ALA A 320 -18.12 26.02 -22.26
N ALA A 321 -18.19 24.70 -22.08
CA ALA A 321 -17.83 24.05 -20.81
C ALA A 321 -16.35 24.31 -20.44
N ALA A 322 -15.41 24.18 -21.38
CA ALA A 322 -13.99 24.45 -21.15
C ALA A 322 -13.72 25.91 -20.77
N ILE A 323 -14.35 26.87 -21.46
CA ILE A 323 -14.24 28.30 -21.13
C ILE A 323 -14.83 28.59 -19.75
N LEU A 324 -15.97 28.00 -19.42
CA LEU A 324 -16.60 28.15 -18.10
C LEU A 324 -15.76 27.54 -16.97
N ILE A 325 -15.06 26.42 -17.22
CA ILE A 325 -14.08 25.84 -16.28
C ILE A 325 -12.91 26.80 -16.03
N GLY A 326 -12.35 27.38 -17.11
CA GLY A 326 -11.29 28.39 -17.00
C GLY A 326 -11.76 29.65 -16.26
N TYR A 327 -12.96 30.14 -16.57
CA TYR A 327 -13.59 31.25 -15.87
C TYR A 327 -13.78 30.93 -14.38
N PHE A 328 -14.27 29.74 -14.03
CA PHE A 328 -14.44 29.31 -12.65
C PHE A 328 -13.09 29.28 -11.90
N ALA A 329 -12.04 28.75 -12.53
CA ALA A 329 -10.70 28.70 -11.94
C ALA A 329 -10.15 30.11 -11.61
N LEU A 330 -10.39 31.09 -12.49
CA LEU A 330 -9.96 32.47 -12.28
C LEU A 330 -10.85 33.23 -11.28
N ALA A 331 -12.17 33.17 -11.45
CA ALA A 331 -13.13 33.88 -10.62
C ALA A 331 -13.09 33.42 -9.14
N TYR A 332 -12.85 32.12 -8.91
CA TYR A 332 -12.80 31.51 -7.58
C TYR A 332 -11.36 31.20 -7.11
N ARG A 333 -10.34 31.85 -7.70
CA ARG A 333 -8.92 31.70 -7.34
C ARG A 333 -8.70 31.81 -5.82
N ARG A 334 -9.15 32.92 -5.22
CA ARG A 334 -8.89 33.25 -3.82
C ARG A 334 -9.64 32.33 -2.83
N PRO A 335 -10.96 32.08 -2.97
CA PRO A 335 -11.68 31.17 -2.08
C PRO A 335 -11.08 29.77 -2.03
N VAL A 336 -10.71 29.20 -3.19
CA VAL A 336 -10.12 27.86 -3.28
C VAL A 336 -8.70 27.83 -2.70
N THR A 337 -7.87 28.86 -2.96
CA THR A 337 -6.55 28.98 -2.32
C THR A 337 -6.65 29.01 -0.79
N HIS A 338 -7.61 29.77 -0.24
CA HIS A 338 -7.85 29.78 1.21
C HIS A 338 -8.33 28.43 1.75
N LEU A 339 -9.07 27.66 0.95
CA LEU A 339 -9.52 26.31 1.30
C LEU A 339 -8.34 25.34 1.44
N ILE A 340 -7.34 25.45 0.57
CA ILE A 340 -6.16 24.57 0.55
C ILE A 340 -5.16 24.97 1.64
N ARG A 341 -4.88 26.28 1.77
CA ARG A 341 -3.87 26.88 2.66
C ARG A 341 -4.20 26.75 4.15
N ASN A 342 -5.44 27.06 4.56
CA ASN A 342 -5.75 27.17 5.99
C ASN A 342 -5.88 25.80 6.66
N ARG A 343 -5.02 25.53 7.65
CA ARG A 343 -5.03 24.32 8.50
C ARG A 343 -4.93 24.67 9.99
N ALA A 344 -5.31 23.72 10.85
CA ALA A 344 -5.28 23.88 12.30
C ALA A 344 -3.86 24.18 12.83
N TYR A 345 -3.77 24.95 13.91
CA TYR A 345 -2.50 25.41 14.50
C TYR A 345 -1.52 24.28 14.84
N SER A 346 -2.00 23.16 15.40
CA SER A 346 -1.15 22.00 15.73
C SER A 346 -0.41 21.44 14.51
N ARG A 347 -1.08 21.35 13.37
CA ARG A 347 -0.49 20.80 12.13
C ARG A 347 0.52 21.75 11.50
N ARG A 348 0.35 23.07 11.66
CA ARG A 348 1.31 24.08 11.19
C ARG A 348 2.60 24.06 11.99
N ARG A 349 2.51 23.81 13.30
CA ARG A 349 3.67 23.74 14.19
C ARG A 349 4.50 22.49 13.96
N ASP A 350 3.84 21.34 13.86
CA ASP A 350 4.54 20.04 13.85
C ASP A 350 5.03 19.64 12.44
N HIS A 351 4.46 20.19 11.36
CA HIS A 351 4.78 19.81 9.96
C HIS A 351 5.02 21.04 9.06
N LYS A 352 6.12 21.77 9.32
CA LYS A 352 6.44 23.02 8.62
C LYS A 352 6.66 22.84 7.11
N PHE A 353 7.46 21.85 6.70
CA PHE A 353 7.75 21.54 5.29
C PHE A 353 6.48 21.22 4.47
N ALA A 354 5.60 20.38 5.02
CA ALA A 354 4.33 20.05 4.36
C ALA A 354 3.46 21.30 4.19
N THR A 355 3.47 22.21 5.16
CA THR A 355 2.69 23.45 5.11
C THR A 355 3.25 24.41 4.04
N GLU A 356 4.57 24.53 3.92
CA GLU A 356 5.22 25.34 2.87
C GLU A 356 4.97 24.76 1.47
N ALA A 357 5.11 23.45 1.27
CA ALA A 357 4.81 22.80 -0.01
C ALA A 357 3.35 23.01 -0.45
N LEU A 358 2.42 23.01 0.50
CA LEU A 358 1.01 23.24 0.24
C LEU A 358 0.68 24.70 -0.03
N ASP A 359 1.42 25.65 0.55
CA ASP A 359 1.28 27.07 0.23
C ASP A 359 1.69 27.32 -1.23
N ILE A 360 2.80 26.69 -1.67
CA ILE A 360 3.24 26.73 -3.06
C ILE A 360 2.15 26.11 -3.96
N LEU A 361 1.66 24.92 -3.64
CA LEU A 361 0.61 24.24 -4.41
C LEU A 361 -0.70 25.03 -4.45
N ALA A 362 -1.11 25.63 -3.33
CA ALA A 362 -2.31 26.47 -3.21
C ALA A 362 -2.19 27.80 -3.96
N SER A 363 -0.97 28.24 -4.27
CA SER A 363 -0.75 29.42 -5.10
C SER A 363 -0.84 29.09 -6.61
N LEU A 364 -0.44 27.86 -6.99
CA LEU A 364 -0.27 27.41 -8.37
C LEU A 364 -1.44 26.56 -8.93
N TRP A 365 -2.42 26.16 -8.10
CA TRP A 365 -3.49 25.22 -8.50
C TRP A 365 -4.30 25.60 -9.75
N HIS A 366 -4.43 26.90 -10.05
CA HIS A 366 -5.20 27.40 -11.17
C HIS A 366 -4.46 27.23 -12.52
N ILE A 367 -3.13 27.11 -12.51
CA ILE A 367 -2.31 27.04 -13.72
C ILE A 367 -2.56 25.74 -14.49
N PRO A 368 -2.54 24.54 -13.88
CA PRO A 368 -2.84 23.30 -14.60
C PRO A 368 -4.24 23.28 -15.21
N ILE A 369 -5.25 23.76 -14.46
CA ILE A 369 -6.65 23.78 -14.93
C ILE A 369 -6.81 24.74 -16.11
N LEU A 370 -6.16 25.91 -16.05
CA LEU A 370 -6.17 26.89 -17.13
C LEU A 370 -5.44 26.35 -18.37
N LEU A 371 -4.31 25.66 -18.19
CA LEU A 371 -3.58 25.03 -19.29
C LEU A 371 -4.42 23.95 -19.97
N ILE A 372 -5.10 23.09 -19.19
CA ILE A 372 -6.02 22.07 -19.71
C ILE A 372 -7.21 22.72 -20.44
N ALA A 373 -7.81 23.77 -19.87
CA ALA A 373 -8.92 24.48 -20.48
C ALA A 373 -8.53 25.15 -21.81
N ILE A 374 -7.36 25.81 -21.86
CA ILE A 374 -6.83 26.42 -23.08
C ILE A 374 -6.50 25.35 -24.12
N ALA A 375 -5.79 24.29 -23.73
CA ALA A 375 -5.47 23.17 -24.63
C ALA A 375 -6.74 22.51 -25.19
N SER A 376 -7.78 22.39 -24.37
CA SER A 376 -9.09 21.87 -24.77
C SER A 376 -9.76 22.76 -25.81
N VAL A 377 -9.78 24.08 -25.60
CA VAL A 377 -10.35 25.03 -26.57
C VAL A 377 -9.56 25.03 -27.87
N VAL A 378 -8.22 25.03 -27.80
CA VAL A 378 -7.34 24.97 -28.98
C VAL A 378 -7.55 23.68 -29.77
N ALA A 379 -7.66 22.53 -29.09
CA ALA A 379 -7.90 21.25 -29.74
C ALA A 379 -9.26 21.16 -30.45
N ILE A 380 -10.28 21.84 -29.93
CA ILE A 380 -11.59 21.97 -30.60
C ILE A 380 -11.46 22.85 -31.84
N ILE A 381 -10.83 24.01 -31.72
CA ILE A 381 -10.68 24.98 -32.82
C ILE A 381 -9.88 24.39 -33.98
N ASP A 382 -8.87 23.58 -33.69
CA ASP A 382 -7.98 22.97 -34.68
C ASP A 382 -8.63 21.80 -35.46
N GLY A 383 -9.88 21.43 -35.14
CA GLY A 383 -10.64 20.38 -35.85
C GLY A 383 -10.17 18.93 -35.61
N ARG A 384 -9.02 18.75 -34.94
CA ARG A 384 -8.45 17.46 -34.54
C ARG A 384 -9.25 16.74 -33.43
N GLY A 385 -10.26 17.41 -32.85
CA GLY A 385 -11.02 16.93 -31.69
C GLY A 385 -12.06 15.85 -31.96
N GLU A 386 -12.45 15.59 -33.21
CA GLU A 386 -13.53 14.62 -33.51
C GLU A 386 -13.07 13.20 -33.86
N GLU A 387 -11.86 13.00 -34.39
CA GLU A 387 -11.31 11.65 -34.56
C GLU A 387 -10.73 11.09 -33.25
N GLY A 388 -10.66 11.91 -32.21
CA GLY A 388 -10.26 11.48 -30.87
C GLY A 388 -10.82 12.41 -29.82
N ASN A 389 -11.94 12.03 -29.20
CA ASN A 389 -12.52 12.68 -28.03
C ASN A 389 -11.47 12.85 -26.90
N VAL A 390 -10.72 13.96 -26.87
CA VAL A 390 -9.77 14.32 -25.80
C VAL A 390 -10.50 15.02 -24.64
N LEU A 391 -11.62 15.66 -24.96
CA LEU A 391 -12.44 16.43 -24.01
C LEU A 391 -13.26 15.52 -23.09
N GLN A 392 -13.81 14.43 -23.63
CA GLN A 392 -14.55 13.44 -22.84
C GLN A 392 -13.69 12.86 -21.70
N PRO A 393 -12.45 12.36 -21.94
CA PRO A 393 -11.50 11.98 -20.89
C PRO A 393 -11.22 13.07 -19.85
N SER A 394 -11.16 14.34 -20.26
CA SER A 394 -10.84 15.47 -19.36
C SER A 394 -12.03 15.89 -18.48
N LEU A 395 -13.24 15.85 -19.03
CA LEU A 395 -14.49 16.08 -18.28
C LEU A 395 -14.78 14.92 -17.34
N LEU A 396 -14.55 13.69 -17.81
CA LEU A 396 -14.77 12.46 -17.06
C LEU A 396 -13.71 12.34 -15.94
N SER A 397 -12.45 12.74 -16.18
CA SER A 397 -11.43 12.81 -15.11
C SER A 397 -11.77 13.86 -14.06
N ALA A 398 -12.23 15.05 -14.46
CA ALA A 398 -12.67 16.09 -13.55
C ALA A 398 -13.89 15.64 -12.71
N LEU A 399 -14.86 14.96 -13.33
CA LEU A 399 -16.04 14.40 -12.65
C LEU A 399 -15.62 13.32 -11.64
N PHE A 400 -14.77 12.38 -12.04
CA PHE A 400 -14.29 11.32 -11.16
C PHE A 400 -13.40 11.84 -10.04
N LEU A 401 -12.59 12.88 -10.27
CA LEU A 401 -11.82 13.55 -9.21
C LEU A 401 -12.76 14.16 -8.18
N VAL A 402 -13.79 14.88 -8.62
CA VAL A 402 -14.80 15.48 -7.73
C VAL A 402 -15.56 14.39 -6.97
N LEU A 403 -15.92 13.28 -7.62
CA LEU A 403 -16.57 12.13 -6.98
C LEU A 403 -15.65 11.45 -5.95
N THR A 404 -14.37 11.27 -6.29
CA THR A 404 -13.34 10.67 -5.41
C THR A 404 -13.11 11.54 -4.17
N LEU A 405 -13.04 12.87 -4.36
CA LEU A 405 -12.98 13.84 -3.28
C LEU A 405 -14.25 13.82 -2.42
N PHE A 406 -15.42 13.71 -3.04
CA PHE A 406 -16.70 13.60 -2.36
C PHE A 406 -16.79 12.35 -1.48
N VAL A 407 -16.48 11.16 -2.02
CA VAL A 407 -16.50 9.89 -1.28
C VAL A 407 -15.47 9.93 -0.15
N SER A 408 -14.27 10.45 -0.40
CA SER A 408 -13.23 10.62 0.62
C SER A 408 -13.67 11.55 1.75
N ALA A 409 -14.30 12.67 1.39
CA ALA A 409 -14.80 13.65 2.33
C ALA A 409 -15.96 13.10 3.17
N LEU A 410 -16.87 12.36 2.54
CA LEU A 410 -17.98 11.67 3.20
C LEU A 410 -17.45 10.60 4.18
N LEU A 411 -16.53 9.74 3.75
CA LEU A 411 -15.93 8.70 4.58
C LEU A 411 -15.22 9.27 5.82
N LEU A 412 -14.42 10.33 5.62
CA LEU A 412 -13.76 11.05 6.73
C LEU A 412 -14.78 11.69 7.68
N HIS A 413 -15.93 12.14 7.17
CA HIS A 413 -17.00 12.70 8.00
C HIS A 413 -17.72 11.62 8.82
N LEU A 414 -18.03 10.45 8.23
CA LEU A 414 -18.66 9.33 8.94
C LEU A 414 -17.78 8.79 10.07
N THR A 415 -16.46 8.75 9.85
CA THR A 415 -15.47 8.18 10.78
C THR A 415 -14.99 9.18 11.84
N ARG A 416 -15.27 10.47 11.67
CA ARG A 416 -14.98 11.54 12.65
C ARG A 416 -15.98 11.65 13.80
N ARG A 417 -16.99 10.78 13.89
CA ARG A 417 -18.02 10.86 14.94
C ARG A 417 -17.40 11.02 16.33
N LYS A 418 -17.76 12.13 16.97
CA LYS A 418 -17.16 12.67 18.18
C LYS A 418 -17.81 12.07 19.42
N ASP A 419 -17.92 10.74 19.51
CA ASP A 419 -18.46 10.09 20.71
C ASP A 419 -17.34 9.85 21.72
N SER A 420 -17.12 10.86 22.57
CA SER A 420 -16.21 10.83 23.72
C SER A 420 -16.50 9.69 24.71
N ARG A 421 -17.72 9.11 24.69
CA ARG A 421 -18.13 7.98 25.54
C ARG A 421 -17.71 6.61 24.98
N VAL A 422 -17.78 6.40 23.66
CA VAL A 422 -17.33 5.14 23.02
C VAL A 422 -15.81 5.06 22.99
N GLN A 423 -15.15 6.21 22.84
CA GLN A 423 -13.70 6.34 22.85
C GLN A 423 -13.06 5.90 24.19
N ARG A 424 -13.84 5.91 25.28
CA ARG A 424 -13.43 5.40 26.60
C ARG A 424 -13.67 3.89 26.80
N ARG A 425 -14.61 3.29 26.06
CA ARG A 425 -15.03 1.88 26.28
C ARG A 425 -14.29 0.86 25.42
N ALA A 426 -13.84 1.22 24.20
CA ALA A 426 -13.16 0.28 23.31
C ALA A 426 -12.12 0.98 22.41
N PRO A 427 -10.92 1.30 22.93
CA PRO A 427 -9.88 1.97 22.16
C PRO A 427 -9.39 1.14 20.96
N HIS A 428 -9.40 -0.19 21.02
CA HIS A 428 -8.93 -1.07 19.94
C HIS A 428 -9.85 -1.09 18.71
N LEU A 429 -11.17 -1.06 18.89
CA LEU A 429 -12.12 -1.03 17.77
C LEU A 429 -12.03 0.29 16.99
N MET A 430 -11.84 1.40 17.70
CA MET A 430 -11.65 2.71 17.07
C MET A 430 -10.30 2.79 16.32
N ARG A 431 -9.28 2.06 16.77
CA ARG A 431 -7.99 1.91 16.04
C ARG A 431 -8.17 1.12 14.75
N LEU A 432 -8.85 -0.03 14.81
CA LEU A 432 -9.18 -0.84 13.62
C LEU A 432 -10.01 -0.03 12.62
N LEU A 433 -11.00 0.72 13.09
CA LEU A 433 -11.85 1.54 12.22
C LEU A 433 -11.06 2.65 11.52
N ARG A 434 -10.13 3.32 12.22
CA ARG A 434 -9.25 4.34 11.62
C ARG A 434 -8.29 3.75 10.59
N PHE A 435 -7.69 2.61 10.91
CA PHE A 435 -6.82 1.87 9.99
C PHE A 435 -7.60 1.44 8.74
N ALA A 436 -8.78 0.84 8.92
CA ALA A 436 -9.68 0.46 7.83
C ALA A 436 -10.11 1.67 6.99
N THR A 437 -10.37 2.82 7.62
CA THR A 437 -10.69 4.08 6.93
C THR A 437 -9.52 4.57 6.07
N MET A 438 -8.29 4.52 6.59
CA MET A 438 -7.10 4.90 5.82
C MET A 438 -6.85 3.94 4.66
N LEU A 439 -7.02 2.64 4.88
CA LEU A 439 -6.91 1.61 3.84
C LEU A 439 -7.96 1.80 2.74
N PHE A 440 -9.20 2.12 3.12
CA PHE A 440 -10.28 2.35 2.16
C PHE A 440 -10.07 3.65 1.36
N LEU A 441 -9.60 4.73 2.00
CA LEU A 441 -9.18 5.95 1.29
C LEU A 441 -8.07 5.64 0.28
N LEU A 442 -7.05 4.89 0.70
CA LEU A 442 -5.97 4.48 -0.18
C LEU A 442 -6.50 3.69 -1.39
N ALA A 443 -7.39 2.72 -1.17
CA ALA A 443 -8.00 1.94 -2.25
C ALA A 443 -8.80 2.81 -3.23
N ILE A 444 -9.57 3.77 -2.72
CA ILE A 444 -10.31 4.74 -3.54
C ILE A 444 -9.35 5.58 -4.42
N TRP A 445 -8.26 6.09 -3.85
CA TRP A 445 -7.28 6.89 -4.59
C TRP A 445 -6.50 6.04 -5.61
N LEU A 446 -6.17 4.78 -5.29
CA LEU A 446 -5.58 3.83 -6.24
C LEU A 446 -6.54 3.50 -7.40
N ALA A 447 -7.83 3.33 -7.10
CA ALA A 447 -8.86 3.11 -8.12
C ALA A 447 -9.00 4.34 -9.04
N TYR A 448 -8.99 5.56 -8.49
CA TYR A 448 -8.99 6.80 -9.26
C TYR A 448 -7.75 6.91 -10.17
N ILE A 449 -6.55 6.65 -9.64
CA ILE A 449 -5.31 6.68 -10.43
C ILE A 449 -5.34 5.64 -11.54
N ARG A 450 -5.75 4.40 -11.23
CA ARG A 450 -5.92 3.33 -12.23
C ARG A 450 -6.92 3.74 -13.30
N PHE A 451 -8.04 4.33 -12.90
CA PHE A 451 -9.07 4.78 -13.81
C PHE A 451 -8.58 5.91 -14.71
N GLU A 452 -7.89 6.92 -14.18
CA GLU A 452 -7.28 7.98 -14.98
C GLU A 452 -6.22 7.44 -15.94
N LEU A 453 -5.37 6.50 -15.50
CA LEU A 453 -4.38 5.85 -16.35
C LEU A 453 -5.03 5.13 -17.54
N VAL A 454 -6.15 4.45 -17.32
CA VAL A 454 -6.91 3.77 -18.38
C VAL A 454 -7.62 4.79 -19.28
N LEU A 455 -8.26 5.80 -18.68
CA LEU A 455 -9.00 6.85 -19.39
C LEU A 455 -8.10 7.68 -20.32
N TRP A 456 -6.90 8.02 -19.84
CA TRP A 456 -5.90 8.75 -20.62
C TRP A 456 -5.03 7.85 -21.49
N SER A 457 -5.08 6.52 -21.36
CA SER A 457 -4.25 5.59 -22.16
C SER A 457 -4.44 5.77 -23.67
N GLY A 458 -5.68 5.93 -24.14
CA GLY A 458 -6.01 6.14 -25.55
C GLY A 458 -5.61 7.52 -26.08
N PRO A 459 -6.09 8.63 -25.48
CA PRO A 459 -5.75 9.99 -25.88
C PRO A 459 -4.25 10.28 -25.82
N ILE A 460 -3.56 9.85 -24.76
CA ILE A 460 -2.11 10.00 -24.63
C ILE A 460 -1.38 9.14 -25.65
N ALA A 461 -1.81 7.89 -25.89
CA ALA A 461 -1.20 7.06 -26.93
C ALA A 461 -1.32 7.69 -28.34
N ARG A 462 -2.39 8.43 -28.63
CA ARG A 462 -2.58 9.13 -29.91
C ARG A 462 -1.78 10.44 -30.01
N LEU A 463 -1.66 11.19 -28.91
CA LEU A 463 -0.81 12.39 -28.83
C LEU A 463 0.67 12.03 -28.95
N ILE A 464 1.09 10.91 -28.33
CA ILE A 464 2.44 10.35 -28.41
C ILE A 464 2.73 9.72 -29.78
N ARG A 465 1.72 9.31 -30.55
CA ARG A 465 1.91 8.85 -31.93
C ARG A 465 2.36 9.97 -32.88
N HIS A 466 2.13 11.23 -32.51
CA HIS A 466 2.54 12.40 -33.28
C HIS A 466 3.78 13.11 -32.71
N ASN A 467 4.00 13.06 -31.39
CA ASN A 467 5.26 13.52 -30.77
C ASN A 467 6.10 12.31 -30.36
N ALA A 468 7.20 12.08 -31.07
CA ALA A 468 8.15 10.98 -30.94
C ALA A 468 8.64 10.72 -29.50
N MET A 469 7.81 10.05 -28.70
CA MET A 469 8.20 9.48 -27.41
C MET A 469 7.91 7.99 -27.45
N THR A 470 8.97 7.19 -27.40
CA THR A 470 8.91 5.74 -27.50
C THR A 470 7.98 5.18 -26.41
N PRO A 471 7.12 4.18 -26.72
CA PRO A 471 6.19 3.57 -25.75
C PRO A 471 6.83 3.17 -24.41
N GLY A 472 8.12 2.80 -24.42
CA GLY A 472 8.90 2.47 -23.23
C GLY A 472 9.07 3.61 -22.22
N PHE A 473 9.22 4.87 -22.68
CA PHE A 473 9.44 6.01 -21.78
C PHE A 473 8.21 6.32 -20.92
N ARG A 474 7.00 6.13 -21.48
CA ARG A 474 5.73 6.30 -20.77
C ARG A 474 5.56 5.28 -19.66
N HIS A 475 5.84 4.00 -19.94
CA HIS A 475 5.77 2.94 -18.93
C HIS A 475 6.81 3.16 -17.83
N ALA A 476 8.02 3.61 -18.19
CA ALA A 476 9.07 3.97 -17.24
C ALA A 476 8.64 5.12 -16.31
N LEU A 477 8.09 6.21 -16.86
CA LEU A 477 7.68 7.37 -16.08
C LEU A 477 6.55 7.05 -15.09
N ILE A 478 5.54 6.29 -15.53
CA ILE A 478 4.43 5.84 -14.68
C ILE A 478 4.95 4.93 -13.56
N ALA A 479 5.82 3.98 -13.88
CA ALA A 479 6.39 3.07 -12.91
C ALA A 479 7.25 3.81 -11.87
N VAL A 480 8.03 4.83 -12.27
CA VAL A 480 8.80 5.67 -11.34
C VAL A 480 7.87 6.45 -10.40
N ILE A 481 6.83 7.11 -10.93
CA ILE A 481 5.87 7.85 -10.10
C ILE A 481 5.13 6.92 -9.12
N ALA A 482 4.69 5.75 -9.60
CA ALA A 482 4.04 4.75 -8.76
C ALA A 482 4.97 4.22 -7.66
N THR A 483 6.26 4.02 -7.96
CA THR A 483 7.26 3.56 -7.00
C THR A 483 7.53 4.61 -5.92
N VAL A 484 7.72 5.88 -6.31
CA VAL A 484 7.92 6.98 -5.35
C VAL A 484 6.69 7.16 -4.46
N PHE A 485 5.49 7.07 -5.04
CA PHE A 485 4.24 7.16 -4.28
C PHE A 485 4.07 5.97 -3.33
N GLY A 486 4.35 4.75 -3.79
CA GLY A 486 4.30 3.54 -2.98
C GLY A 486 5.28 3.59 -1.81
N ALA A 487 6.51 4.05 -2.04
CA ALA A 487 7.52 4.23 -1.01
C ALA A 487 7.12 5.31 0.02
N TRP A 488 6.59 6.45 -0.45
CA TRP A 488 6.07 7.51 0.41
C TRP A 488 4.92 7.02 1.30
N LEU A 489 3.99 6.24 0.73
CA LEU A 489 2.89 5.64 1.45
C LEU A 489 3.36 4.59 2.48
N MET A 490 4.26 3.70 2.07
CA MET A 490 4.85 2.68 2.94
C MET A 490 5.58 3.34 4.11
N TRP A 491 6.32 4.41 3.86
CA TRP A 491 6.96 5.21 4.91
C TRP A 491 5.94 5.79 5.89
N ILE A 492 4.85 6.38 5.40
CA ILE A 492 3.78 6.91 6.27
C ILE A 492 3.17 5.80 7.13
N LEU A 493 2.94 4.62 6.56
CA LEU A 493 2.39 3.47 7.28
C LEU A 493 3.34 3.04 8.40
N ILE A 494 4.63 2.88 8.08
CA ILE A 494 5.68 2.53 9.04
C ILE A 494 5.80 3.58 10.14
N ASP A 495 5.90 4.86 9.78
CA ASP A 495 6.01 5.97 10.73
C ASP A 495 4.80 6.01 11.67
N THR A 496 3.60 5.77 11.14
CA THR A 496 2.37 5.69 11.94
C THR A 496 2.41 4.51 12.90
N VAL A 497 2.82 3.32 12.45
CA VAL A 497 2.96 2.13 13.32
C VAL A 497 4.02 2.33 14.40
N ILE A 498 5.15 2.95 14.06
CA ILE A 498 6.24 3.26 15.01
C ILE A 498 5.75 4.26 16.07
N LEU A 499 5.07 5.34 15.68
CA LEU A 499 4.56 6.32 16.62
C LEU A 499 3.38 5.78 17.45
N GLU A 500 2.58 4.87 16.91
CA GLU A 500 1.43 4.27 17.61
C GLU A 500 1.85 3.17 18.60
N THR A 501 2.86 2.36 18.28
CA THR A 501 3.45 1.36 19.20
C THR A 501 4.14 2.01 20.40
N LEU A 502 4.54 3.28 20.28
CA LEU A 502 5.24 4.05 21.33
C LEU A 502 4.39 5.17 21.94
N GLY A 503 3.16 5.36 21.45
CA GLY A 503 2.19 6.28 22.05
C GLY A 503 1.83 5.84 23.48
N PRO A 504 1.42 6.78 24.36
CA PRO A 504 1.18 6.52 25.78
C PRO A 504 -0.05 5.61 25.97
N SER A 505 0.12 4.30 25.81
CA SER A 505 -0.98 3.33 25.88
C SER A 505 -0.72 2.16 26.83
N SER A 506 0.27 2.27 27.72
CA SER A 506 0.35 1.42 28.91
C SER A 506 0.36 2.30 30.16
N SER A 507 -0.83 2.72 30.62
CA SER A 507 -0.99 3.33 31.94
C SER A 507 -1.10 2.29 33.06
N ARG A 508 -0.65 1.04 32.84
CA ARG A 508 -0.75 -0.02 33.86
C ARG A 508 0.59 -0.44 34.47
N ASN A 509 1.72 -0.21 33.80
CA ASN A 509 3.06 -0.45 34.37
C ASN A 509 3.86 0.85 34.46
N LYS A 510 3.58 1.64 35.51
CA LYS A 510 4.28 2.89 35.81
C LYS A 510 5.59 2.69 36.60
N THR A 511 5.99 1.45 36.86
CA THR A 511 7.10 1.11 37.79
C THR A 511 8.44 0.85 37.13
N LEU A 512 8.49 0.63 35.81
CA LEU A 512 9.75 0.53 35.07
C LEU A 512 9.85 1.77 34.20
N ASN A 513 10.86 2.62 34.40
CA ASN A 513 11.16 3.78 33.55
C ASN A 513 11.71 3.33 32.18
N PRO A 514 10.93 3.20 31.09
CA PRO A 514 11.44 2.80 29.78
C PRO A 514 11.71 4.06 28.92
N GLY A 515 11.41 5.26 29.46
CA GLY A 515 11.24 6.49 28.70
C GLY A 515 12.52 7.14 28.21
N VAL A 516 13.69 6.82 28.78
CA VAL A 516 14.97 7.44 28.36
C VAL A 516 15.63 6.64 27.25
N ARG A 517 15.70 5.30 27.37
CA ARG A 517 16.30 4.42 26.35
C ARG A 517 15.46 4.34 25.07
N ALA A 518 14.12 4.30 25.20
CA ALA A 518 13.25 4.33 24.04
C ALA A 518 13.39 5.63 23.24
N ARG A 519 13.60 6.78 23.91
CA ARG A 519 13.78 8.08 23.26
C ARG A 519 15.09 8.22 22.48
N THR A 520 16.14 7.47 22.86
CA THR A 520 17.44 7.50 22.15
C THR A 520 17.55 6.43 21.07
N MET A 521 16.95 5.24 21.25
CA MET A 521 16.95 4.17 20.25
C MET A 521 15.96 4.41 19.10
N LEU A 522 14.84 5.07 19.38
CA LEU A 522 13.77 5.27 18.41
C LEU A 522 14.21 6.09 17.17
N PRO A 523 14.92 7.23 17.31
CA PRO A 523 15.40 7.97 16.15
C PRO A 523 16.34 7.12 15.28
N LEU A 524 17.16 6.27 15.90
CA LEU A 524 18.11 5.41 15.19
C LEU A 524 17.39 4.35 14.35
N VAL A 525 16.43 3.63 14.94
CA VAL A 525 15.62 2.62 14.23
C VAL A 525 14.80 3.26 13.11
N ARG A 526 14.17 4.41 13.39
CA ARG A 526 13.40 5.16 12.40
C ARG A 526 14.27 5.59 11.23
N ASN A 527 15.46 6.11 11.50
CA ASN A 527 16.39 6.53 10.46
C ASN A 527 16.92 5.34 9.65
N ALA A 528 17.21 4.21 10.29
CA ALA A 528 17.61 2.97 9.61
C ALA A 528 16.52 2.50 8.64
N ILE A 529 15.26 2.40 9.09
CA ILE A 529 14.14 2.00 8.23
C ILE A 529 13.91 3.02 7.10
N PHE A 530 14.03 4.32 7.38
CA PHE A 530 13.92 5.37 6.36
C PHE A 530 14.94 5.16 5.24
N VAL A 531 16.21 4.98 5.60
CA VAL A 531 17.29 4.75 4.65
C VAL A 531 17.04 3.48 3.84
N THR A 532 16.56 2.40 4.46
CA THR A 532 16.21 1.15 3.76
C THR A 532 15.05 1.32 2.77
N VAL A 533 13.98 2.03 3.15
CA VAL A 533 12.83 2.27 2.26
C VAL A 533 13.24 3.16 1.09
N VAL A 534 14.01 4.22 1.34
CA VAL A 534 14.49 5.13 0.29
C VAL A 534 15.46 4.42 -0.66
N SER A 535 16.39 3.62 -0.16
CA SER A 535 17.32 2.88 -1.01
C SER A 535 16.61 1.84 -1.88
N LEU A 536 15.63 1.12 -1.32
CA LEU A 536 14.81 0.17 -2.08
C LEU A 536 13.98 0.88 -3.16
N ALA A 537 13.36 2.01 -2.81
CA ALA A 537 12.62 2.83 -3.76
C ALA A 537 13.51 3.37 -4.89
N ALA A 538 14.75 3.76 -4.58
CA ALA A 538 15.73 4.20 -5.57
C ALA A 538 16.13 3.06 -6.53
N ILE A 539 16.35 1.85 -6.02
CA ILE A 539 16.68 0.68 -6.85
C ILE A 539 15.51 0.32 -7.77
N ILE A 540 14.27 0.27 -7.25
CA ILE A 540 13.07 -0.04 -8.05
C ILE A 540 12.79 1.09 -9.07
N GLY A 541 13.02 2.34 -8.68
CA GLY A 541 12.90 3.49 -9.58
C GLY A 541 13.92 3.45 -10.72
N ALA A 542 15.18 3.13 -10.43
CA ALA A 542 16.23 2.93 -11.43
C ALA A 542 15.92 1.76 -12.38
N ALA A 543 15.37 0.66 -11.85
CA ALA A 543 14.93 -0.50 -12.64
C ALA A 543 13.89 -0.11 -13.68
N SER A 544 12.94 0.74 -13.28
CA SER A 544 11.86 1.23 -14.14
C SER A 544 12.37 2.09 -15.30
N LEU A 545 13.55 2.71 -15.15
CA LEU A 545 14.23 3.49 -16.19
C LEU A 545 15.11 2.63 -17.12
N GLY A 546 15.13 1.31 -16.93
CA GLY A 546 15.97 0.39 -17.70
C GLY A 546 17.45 0.44 -17.31
N ILE A 547 17.79 0.98 -16.14
CA ILE A 547 19.16 0.98 -15.63
C ILE A 547 19.51 -0.45 -15.16
N ASN A 548 20.65 -0.95 -15.59
CA ASN A 548 21.16 -2.25 -15.14
C ASN A 548 21.37 -2.25 -13.63
N LEU A 549 20.60 -3.07 -12.92
CA LEU A 549 20.64 -3.16 -11.45
C LEU A 549 21.82 -3.98 -10.93
N THR A 550 22.49 -4.76 -11.79
CA THR A 550 23.55 -5.70 -11.38
C THR A 550 24.64 -5.04 -10.52
N PRO A 551 25.19 -3.86 -10.86
CA PRO A 551 26.21 -3.22 -10.02
C PRO A 551 25.66 -2.70 -8.69
N LEU A 552 24.44 -2.16 -8.69
CA LEU A 552 23.73 -1.69 -7.49
C LEU A 552 23.43 -2.85 -6.54
N LEU A 553 22.98 -3.98 -7.08
CA LEU A 553 22.65 -5.17 -6.33
C LEU A 553 23.92 -5.85 -5.79
N ALA A 554 25.01 -5.86 -6.56
CA ALA A 554 26.31 -6.33 -6.10
C ALA A 554 26.85 -5.46 -4.94
N GLY A 555 26.80 -4.13 -5.07
CA GLY A 555 27.20 -3.20 -4.00
C GLY A 555 26.34 -3.32 -2.75
N ALA A 556 25.01 -3.40 -2.92
CA ALA A 556 24.08 -3.63 -1.82
C ALA A 556 24.32 -4.99 -1.13
N GLY A 557 24.70 -6.02 -1.89
CA GLY A 557 25.07 -7.34 -1.37
C GLY A 557 26.30 -7.28 -0.45
N VAL A 558 27.36 -6.56 -0.84
CA VAL A 558 28.57 -6.38 0.00
C VAL A 558 28.23 -5.64 1.30
N ILE A 559 27.46 -4.55 1.22
CA ILE A 559 26.99 -3.83 2.41
C ILE A 559 26.13 -4.75 3.30
N GLY A 560 25.24 -5.53 2.69
CA GLY A 560 24.40 -6.50 3.39
C GLY A 560 25.22 -7.57 4.12
N LEU A 561 26.27 -8.09 3.50
CA LEU A 561 27.20 -9.03 4.13
C LEU A 561 27.93 -8.40 5.31
N ALA A 562 28.44 -7.17 5.16
CA ALA A 562 29.11 -6.46 6.26
C ALA A 562 28.18 -6.25 7.46
N VAL A 563 26.95 -5.80 7.22
CA VAL A 563 25.93 -5.63 8.27
C VAL A 563 25.54 -6.98 8.88
N GLY A 564 25.39 -8.02 8.06
CA GLY A 564 25.07 -9.38 8.52
C GLY A 564 26.14 -9.96 9.43
N PHE A 565 27.42 -9.80 9.08
CA PHE A 565 28.53 -10.24 9.94
C PHE A 565 28.59 -9.43 11.24
N GLY A 566 28.33 -8.12 11.20
CA GLY A 566 28.28 -7.28 12.40
C GLY A 566 27.12 -7.64 13.34
N ALA A 567 25.97 -8.05 12.79
CA ALA A 567 24.78 -8.39 13.56
C ALA A 567 24.70 -9.88 13.97
N LYS A 568 25.62 -10.72 13.51
CA LYS A 568 25.59 -12.18 13.73
C LYS A 568 25.42 -12.56 15.20
N SER A 569 26.20 -11.94 16.10
CA SER A 569 26.16 -12.24 17.54
C SER A 569 24.80 -11.93 18.16
N LEU A 570 24.16 -10.83 17.75
CA LEU A 570 22.85 -10.42 18.27
C LEU A 570 21.74 -11.41 17.87
N VAL A 571 21.80 -11.92 16.64
CA VAL A 571 20.86 -12.95 16.17
C VAL A 571 21.06 -14.26 16.92
N THR A 572 22.32 -14.68 17.12
CA THR A 572 22.65 -15.86 17.92
C THR A 572 22.15 -15.71 19.36
N ASP A 573 22.38 -14.57 20.01
CA ASP A 573 21.88 -14.32 21.36
C ASP A 573 20.35 -14.44 21.45
N LEU A 574 19.62 -13.90 20.47
CA LEU A 574 18.15 -13.93 20.46
C LEU A 574 17.61 -15.35 20.29
N ILE A 575 18.19 -16.12 19.38
CA ILE A 575 17.77 -17.51 19.11
C ILE A 575 18.10 -18.38 20.32
N THR A 576 19.33 -18.32 20.83
CA THR A 576 19.74 -19.09 22.01
C THR A 576 18.91 -18.71 23.24
N GLY A 577 18.65 -17.41 23.45
CA GLY A 577 17.80 -16.93 24.53
C GLY A 577 16.36 -17.44 24.43
N LEU A 578 15.79 -17.47 23.22
CA LEU A 578 14.47 -18.04 22.98
C LEU A 578 14.42 -19.53 23.34
N PHE A 579 15.41 -20.32 22.91
CA PHE A 579 15.48 -21.75 23.27
C PHE A 579 15.62 -21.97 24.77
N ILE A 580 16.48 -21.21 25.46
CA ILE A 580 16.63 -21.29 26.92
C ILE A 580 15.29 -21.06 27.65
N ILE A 581 14.47 -20.12 27.16
CA ILE A 581 13.17 -19.80 27.77
C ILE A 581 12.13 -20.87 27.41
N VAL A 582 12.09 -21.33 26.16
CA VAL A 582 11.10 -22.31 25.67
C VAL A 582 11.33 -23.70 26.25
N GLU A 583 12.59 -24.14 26.32
CA GLU A 583 12.98 -25.41 26.94
C GLU A 583 13.01 -25.31 28.47
N GLU A 584 12.82 -24.09 29.00
CA GLU A 584 12.95 -23.77 30.41
C GLU A 584 14.25 -24.35 30.96
N THR A 585 15.41 -24.10 30.34
CA THR A 585 16.71 -24.65 30.80
C THR A 585 17.26 -23.86 31.99
N ILE A 586 16.93 -22.57 32.04
CA ILE A 586 17.27 -21.63 33.11
C ILE A 586 16.01 -20.87 33.53
N SER A 587 15.68 -20.92 34.82
CA SER A 587 14.58 -20.15 35.39
C SER A 587 15.08 -19.07 36.35
N VAL A 588 14.29 -18.01 36.52
CA VAL A 588 14.60 -16.96 37.49
C VAL A 588 14.57 -17.55 38.90
N GLY A 589 15.65 -17.38 39.66
CA GLY A 589 15.84 -17.99 40.98
C GLY A 589 16.71 -19.25 40.99
N ASP A 590 17.01 -19.85 39.83
CA ASP A 590 17.91 -21.00 39.77
C ASP A 590 19.35 -20.57 40.10
N TRP A 591 20.10 -21.44 40.78
CA TRP A 591 21.55 -21.32 40.90
C TRP A 591 22.20 -22.06 39.75
N ILE A 592 22.89 -21.31 38.90
CA ILE A 592 23.56 -21.86 37.73
C ILE A 592 25.05 -21.56 37.76
N ASP A 593 25.83 -22.48 37.22
CA ASP A 593 27.23 -22.29 36.90
C ASP A 593 27.38 -22.27 35.38
N VAL A 594 27.78 -21.10 34.87
CA VAL A 594 28.00 -20.84 33.45
C VAL A 594 29.49 -20.94 33.17
N ASP A 595 29.82 -21.55 32.03
CA ASP A 595 31.19 -21.72 31.57
C ASP A 595 32.01 -20.41 31.67
N GLY A 596 33.26 -20.52 32.15
CA GLY A 596 34.09 -19.36 32.52
C GLY A 596 34.13 -19.00 34.01
N GLY A 597 33.56 -19.84 34.88
CA GLY A 597 33.65 -19.68 36.34
C GLY A 597 32.64 -18.67 36.92
N HIS A 598 31.59 -18.36 36.17
CA HIS A 598 30.53 -17.45 36.59
C HIS A 598 29.37 -18.25 37.18
N ALA A 599 29.44 -18.51 38.48
CA ALA A 599 28.38 -19.19 39.24
C ALA A 599 27.56 -18.19 40.08
N GLY A 600 26.24 -18.32 40.05
CA GLY A 600 25.35 -17.46 40.81
C GLY A 600 23.86 -17.74 40.64
N THR A 601 23.05 -16.99 41.39
CA THR A 601 21.58 -17.04 41.31
C THR A 601 21.08 -16.17 40.16
N VAL A 602 20.19 -16.70 39.32
CA VAL A 602 19.56 -15.96 38.22
C VAL A 602 18.61 -14.90 38.76
N MET A 603 18.91 -13.62 38.51
CA MET A 603 18.09 -12.50 38.94
C MET A 603 16.97 -12.18 37.95
N ASP A 604 17.31 -12.08 36.66
CA ASP A 604 16.37 -11.87 35.57
C ASP A 604 16.97 -12.26 34.22
N LEU A 605 16.07 -12.49 33.28
CA LEU A 605 16.35 -12.83 31.89
C LEU A 605 15.83 -11.69 31.02
N THR A 606 16.70 -11.13 30.18
CA THR A 606 16.30 -10.20 29.13
C THR A 606 16.21 -10.96 27.80
N ILE A 607 15.90 -10.25 26.70
CA ILE A 607 15.85 -10.85 25.35
C ILE A 607 17.22 -11.36 24.88
N ARG A 608 18.34 -10.80 25.39
CA ARG A 608 19.71 -11.07 24.90
C ARG A 608 20.68 -11.57 25.98
N THR A 609 20.42 -11.23 27.24
CA THR A 609 21.37 -11.47 28.34
C THR A 609 20.66 -12.05 29.56
N VAL A 610 21.36 -12.91 30.29
CA VAL A 610 21.02 -13.34 31.65
C VAL A 610 21.81 -12.50 32.65
N ARG A 611 21.19 -12.17 33.80
CA ARG A 611 21.92 -11.57 34.92
C ARG A 611 21.96 -12.52 36.10
N LEU A 612 23.17 -12.78 36.58
CA LEU A 612 23.46 -13.69 37.70
C LEU A 612 24.02 -12.89 38.86
N ARG A 613 23.67 -13.23 40.09
CA ARG A 613 24.32 -12.71 41.30
C ARG A 613 25.16 -13.80 41.93
N ASP A 614 26.46 -13.57 42.03
CA ASP A 614 27.37 -14.52 42.66
C ASP A 614 27.25 -14.52 44.19
N GLY A 615 27.93 -15.48 44.84
CA GLY A 615 27.96 -15.59 46.30
C GLY A 615 28.69 -14.43 47.00
N GLN A 616 29.45 -13.61 46.27
CA GLN A 616 30.11 -12.39 46.77
C GLN A 616 29.22 -11.15 46.61
N GLY A 617 28.08 -11.28 45.93
CA GLY A 617 27.11 -10.21 45.69
C GLY A 617 27.30 -9.43 44.39
N ALA A 618 28.29 -9.75 43.54
CA ALA A 618 28.48 -9.09 42.25
C ALA A 618 27.47 -9.60 41.21
N VAL A 619 27.09 -8.73 40.27
CA VAL A 619 26.11 -9.04 39.21
C VAL A 619 26.82 -9.25 37.87
N HIS A 620 26.83 -10.47 37.39
CA HIS A 620 27.36 -10.85 36.08
C HIS A 620 26.26 -10.71 35.03
N THR A 621 26.52 -9.99 33.93
CA THR A 621 25.59 -9.86 32.80
C THR A 621 26.19 -10.58 31.60
N ILE A 622 25.62 -11.73 31.25
CA ILE A 622 26.20 -12.65 30.26
C ILE A 622 25.26 -12.72 29.04
N PRO A 623 25.74 -12.42 27.81
CA PRO A 623 25.00 -12.66 26.58
C PRO A 623 24.78 -14.16 26.33
N PHE A 624 23.61 -14.54 25.82
CA PHE A 624 23.28 -15.95 25.58
C PHE A 624 24.24 -16.65 24.60
N SER A 625 24.81 -15.92 23.65
CA SER A 625 25.81 -16.40 22.67
C SER A 625 27.12 -16.88 23.32
N GLN A 626 27.42 -16.45 24.54
CA GLN A 626 28.59 -16.89 25.31
C GLN A 626 28.29 -18.13 26.15
N ILE A 627 27.01 -18.46 26.34
CA ILE A 627 26.58 -19.60 27.14
C ILE A 627 26.59 -20.85 26.26
N LYS A 628 27.66 -21.63 26.37
CA LYS A 628 27.78 -22.93 25.68
C LYS A 628 27.28 -24.09 26.52
N ILE A 629 27.61 -24.07 27.81
CA ILE A 629 27.26 -25.11 28.78
C ILE A 629 26.70 -24.43 30.02
N VAL A 630 25.59 -24.97 30.53
CA VAL A 630 24.94 -24.51 31.75
C VAL A 630 24.85 -25.69 32.70
N LYS A 631 25.39 -25.55 33.91
CA LYS A 631 25.15 -26.49 35.00
C LYS A 631 24.10 -25.89 35.92
N ASN A 632 22.91 -26.47 35.93
CA ASN A 632 21.85 -26.05 36.85
C ASN A 632 21.96 -26.89 38.13
N LEU A 633 22.23 -26.23 39.26
CA LEU A 633 22.41 -26.88 40.57
C LEU A 633 21.13 -26.85 41.42
N SER A 634 20.03 -26.30 40.87
CA SER A 634 18.75 -26.12 41.55
C SER A 634 17.67 -27.15 41.15
N ARG A 635 17.95 -28.05 40.20
CA ARG A 635 16.96 -29.00 39.66
C ARG A 635 17.08 -30.39 40.25
N ASP A 636 15.92 -31.05 40.37
CA ASP A 636 15.71 -32.45 40.78
C ASP A 636 16.36 -32.84 42.11
N PHE A 637 17.66 -33.08 42.11
CA PHE A 637 18.47 -33.46 43.26
C PHE A 637 19.91 -32.98 43.10
N ALA A 638 20.61 -32.86 44.21
CA ALA A 638 22.05 -32.60 44.22
C ALA A 638 22.76 -33.68 45.04
N ASN A 639 23.99 -34.02 44.66
CA ASN A 639 24.80 -34.99 45.40
C ASN A 639 25.85 -34.25 46.24
N ALA A 640 25.82 -34.50 47.54
CA ALA A 640 26.88 -34.11 48.47
C ALA A 640 27.99 -35.16 48.41
N VAL A 641 28.99 -34.92 47.56
CA VAL A 641 30.17 -35.79 47.45
C VAL A 641 31.14 -35.48 48.59
N PHE A 642 31.61 -36.52 49.27
CA PHE A 642 32.60 -36.41 50.34
C PHE A 642 33.84 -37.26 50.02
N GLU A 643 35.00 -36.78 50.47
CA GLU A 643 36.28 -37.48 50.37
C GLU A 643 36.90 -37.56 51.77
N VAL A 644 37.05 -38.76 52.30
CA VAL A 644 37.60 -39.03 53.63
C VAL A 644 39.03 -39.54 53.46
N ARG A 645 39.99 -38.88 54.12
CA ARG A 645 41.41 -39.26 54.09
C ARG A 645 41.71 -40.11 55.32
N LEU A 646 42.33 -41.26 55.12
CA LEU A 646 42.62 -42.25 56.17
C LEU A 646 44.10 -42.68 56.10
N PRO A 647 44.76 -42.98 57.23
CA PRO A 647 46.12 -43.53 57.19
C PRO A 647 46.14 -44.93 56.56
N PHE A 648 47.28 -45.35 56.03
CA PHE A 648 47.45 -46.69 55.43
C PHE A 648 47.22 -47.85 56.41
N SER A 649 47.30 -47.58 57.71
CA SER A 649 47.05 -48.54 58.78
C SER A 649 45.57 -48.71 59.12
N ALA A 650 44.68 -47.88 58.59
CA ALA A 650 43.25 -47.95 58.90
C ALA A 650 42.58 -49.13 58.17
N ASP A 651 41.69 -49.84 58.87
CA ASP A 651 40.83 -50.85 58.26
C ASP A 651 39.69 -50.19 57.47
N ILE A 652 39.65 -50.44 56.16
CA ILE A 652 38.67 -49.86 55.24
C ILE A 652 37.26 -50.35 55.55
N ASP A 653 37.09 -51.60 55.99
CA ASP A 653 35.77 -52.18 56.27
C ASP A 653 35.17 -51.59 57.57
N GLU A 654 36.02 -51.35 58.57
CA GLU A 654 35.65 -50.64 59.78
C GLU A 654 35.22 -49.19 59.48
N VAL A 655 36.04 -48.46 58.72
CA VAL A 655 35.73 -47.06 58.37
C VAL A 655 34.49 -46.96 57.48
N THR A 656 34.29 -47.89 56.55
CA THR A 656 33.09 -47.91 55.70
C THR A 656 31.84 -48.10 56.53
N ARG A 657 31.85 -49.02 57.52
CA ARG A 657 30.72 -49.19 58.46
C ARG A 657 30.47 -47.92 59.28
N MET A 658 31.54 -47.26 59.73
CA MET A 658 31.45 -46.00 60.46
C MET A 658 30.82 -44.88 59.62
N ILE A 659 31.24 -44.75 58.36
CA ILE A 659 30.67 -43.78 57.40
C ILE A 659 29.17 -44.03 57.21
N VAL A 660 28.78 -45.30 57.01
CA VAL A 660 27.38 -45.69 56.85
C VAL A 660 26.57 -45.35 58.10
N GLN A 661 27.10 -45.62 59.29
CA GLN A 661 26.45 -45.28 60.56
C GLN A 661 26.28 -43.76 60.73
N VAL A 662 27.33 -42.98 60.47
CA VAL A 662 27.27 -41.51 60.54
C VAL A 662 26.24 -40.95 59.55
N GLY A 663 26.14 -41.52 58.35
CA GLY A 663 25.12 -41.15 57.37
C GLY A 663 23.70 -41.48 57.84
N ALA A 664 23.49 -42.63 58.49
CA ALA A 664 22.22 -43.00 59.10
C ALA A 664 21.84 -42.03 60.22
N ASP A 665 22.75 -41.75 61.16
CA ASP A 665 22.56 -40.80 62.25
C ASP A 665 22.25 -39.38 61.74
N LEU A 666 22.85 -38.98 60.61
CA LEU A 666 22.57 -37.70 59.96
C LEU A 666 21.16 -37.64 59.36
N THR A 667 20.68 -38.76 58.84
CA THR A 667 19.34 -38.88 58.28
C THR A 667 18.26 -38.85 59.37
N GLU A 668 18.56 -39.33 60.57
CA GLU A 668 17.65 -39.28 61.72
C GLU A 668 17.54 -37.88 62.35
N ASP A 669 18.51 -36.99 62.13
CA ASP A 669 18.42 -35.63 62.67
C ASP A 669 17.28 -34.85 62.00
N SER A 670 16.35 -34.40 62.83
CA SER A 670 15.24 -33.50 62.50
C SER A 670 15.62 -32.33 61.58
N ARG A 671 16.87 -31.82 61.66
CA ARG A 671 17.35 -30.69 60.86
C ARG A 671 17.65 -31.05 59.40
N PHE A 672 18.13 -32.26 59.14
CA PHE A 672 18.64 -32.67 57.82
C PHE A 672 17.82 -33.78 57.17
N ARG A 673 16.95 -34.46 57.92
CA ARG A 673 16.07 -35.51 57.44
C ARG A 673 15.32 -35.13 56.16
N ASP A 674 14.78 -33.91 56.13
CA ASP A 674 13.98 -33.45 55.00
C ASP A 674 14.84 -32.95 53.81
N GLU A 675 16.15 -32.74 54.03
CA GLU A 675 17.15 -32.35 53.03
C GLU A 675 17.82 -33.57 52.36
N ILE A 676 17.83 -34.73 53.01
CA ILE A 676 18.43 -35.98 52.51
C ILE A 676 17.34 -36.80 51.79
N LEU A 677 17.59 -37.18 50.54
CA LEU A 677 16.62 -37.87 49.69
C LEU A 677 16.83 -39.39 49.60
N GLY A 678 17.97 -39.89 50.07
CA GLY A 678 18.31 -41.30 49.99
C GLY A 678 19.45 -41.67 50.94
N PRO A 679 19.73 -42.97 51.11
CA PRO A 679 20.80 -43.44 51.97
C PRO A 679 22.17 -42.96 51.46
N ILE A 680 23.15 -42.95 52.36
CA ILE A 680 24.55 -42.71 52.00
C ILE A 680 25.08 -43.84 51.11
N GLU A 681 25.73 -43.47 50.01
CA GLU A 681 26.38 -44.41 49.09
C GLU A 681 27.88 -44.27 49.23
N VAL A 682 28.54 -45.34 49.70
CA VAL A 682 30.00 -45.40 49.80
C VAL A 682 30.52 -46.18 48.60
N TRP A 683 31.35 -45.55 47.77
CA TRP A 683 31.96 -46.21 46.61
C TRP A 683 33.20 -47.02 47.01
N GLY A 684 33.77 -46.73 48.18
CA GLY A 684 34.93 -47.41 48.75
C GLY A 684 36.21 -46.62 48.54
N LEU A 685 37.33 -47.33 48.46
CA LEU A 685 38.65 -46.76 48.22
C LEU A 685 38.75 -46.20 46.79
N ASP A 686 38.84 -44.88 46.66
CA ASP A 686 38.91 -44.15 45.38
C ASP A 686 40.34 -44.11 44.83
N ARG A 687 41.30 -43.73 45.69
CA ARG A 687 42.72 -43.59 45.31
C ARG A 687 43.67 -43.68 46.50
N PHE A 688 44.93 -43.97 46.19
CA PHE A 688 46.06 -43.88 47.12
C PHE A 688 46.80 -42.56 46.88
N ASP A 689 46.95 -41.72 47.90
CA ASP A 689 47.83 -40.56 47.90
C ASP A 689 49.17 -40.92 48.59
N ALA A 690 50.17 -40.04 48.55
CA ALA A 690 51.52 -40.34 49.06
C ALA A 690 51.57 -40.73 50.55
N ASN A 691 50.65 -40.22 51.36
CA ASN A 691 50.65 -40.36 52.83
C ASN A 691 49.35 -40.94 53.41
N TRP A 692 48.33 -41.16 52.59
CA TRP A 692 47.01 -41.62 53.03
C TRP A 692 46.23 -42.26 51.89
N ILE A 693 45.18 -42.98 52.26
CA ILE A 693 44.17 -43.51 51.35
C ILE A 693 42.93 -42.61 51.36
N VAL A 694 42.25 -42.49 50.21
CA VAL A 694 41.04 -41.67 50.07
C VAL A 694 39.84 -42.57 49.83
N VAL A 695 38.88 -42.54 50.77
CA VAL A 695 37.58 -43.19 50.63
C VAL A 695 36.56 -42.16 50.17
N LYS A 696 35.77 -42.51 49.15
CA LYS A 696 34.82 -41.59 48.51
C LYS A 696 33.40 -42.13 48.57
N GLY A 697 32.46 -41.21 48.67
CA GLY A 697 31.04 -41.53 48.60
C GLY A 697 30.22 -40.28 48.36
N GLN A 698 28.91 -40.46 48.38
CA GLN A 698 27.94 -39.39 48.18
C GLN A 698 26.69 -39.56 49.04
N ILE A 699 26.05 -38.44 49.33
CA ILE A 699 24.71 -38.39 49.92
C ILE A 699 23.80 -37.66 48.94
N LYS A 700 22.68 -38.29 48.56
CA LYS A 700 21.67 -37.65 47.70
C LYS A 700 20.86 -36.65 48.52
N THR A 701 20.83 -35.40 48.09
CA THR A 701 20.21 -34.27 48.81
C THR A 701 19.24 -33.50 47.94
N ARG A 702 18.37 -32.70 48.58
CA ARG A 702 17.62 -31.66 47.90
C ARG A 702 18.57 -30.66 47.23
N PRO A 703 18.16 -30.05 46.10
CA PRO A 703 18.97 -29.04 45.45
C PRO A 703 19.40 -27.91 46.40
N LEU A 704 20.61 -27.41 46.21
CA LEU A 704 21.28 -26.38 47.03
C LEU A 704 21.64 -26.77 48.48
N GLN A 705 21.20 -27.93 48.97
CA GLN A 705 21.54 -28.39 50.32
C GLN A 705 22.83 -29.20 50.39
N GLN A 706 23.43 -29.57 49.26
CA GLN A 706 24.62 -30.42 49.20
C GLN A 706 25.78 -29.91 50.06
N TRP A 707 25.99 -28.59 50.11
CA TRP A 707 27.05 -28.00 50.93
C TRP A 707 26.69 -27.92 52.42
N SER A 708 25.41 -27.82 52.76
CA SER A 708 24.94 -27.85 54.15
C SER A 708 25.11 -29.26 54.72
N VAL A 709 24.59 -30.26 54.01
CA VAL A 709 24.67 -31.67 54.37
C VAL A 709 26.11 -32.17 54.40
N ALA A 710 26.95 -31.84 53.39
CA ALA A 710 28.36 -32.24 53.39
C ALA A 710 29.12 -31.69 54.61
N ARG A 711 28.87 -30.45 55.01
CA ARG A 711 29.50 -29.85 56.20
C ARG A 711 29.04 -30.53 57.49
N ALA A 712 27.74 -30.83 57.60
CA ALA A 712 27.20 -31.54 58.75
C ALA A 712 27.74 -32.97 58.86
N PHE A 713 27.80 -33.69 57.74
CA PHE A 713 28.39 -35.02 57.63
C PHE A 713 29.86 -35.01 58.03
N ASN A 714 30.69 -34.15 57.44
CA ASN A 714 32.11 -34.05 57.75
C ASN A 714 32.36 -33.74 59.24
N ALA A 715 31.55 -32.86 59.84
CA ALA A 715 31.66 -32.53 61.26
C ALA A 715 31.36 -33.72 62.17
N ARG A 716 30.33 -34.52 61.85
CA ARG A 716 29.99 -35.73 62.62
C ARG A 716 30.98 -36.85 62.42
N LEU A 717 31.38 -37.09 61.18
CA LEU A 717 32.35 -38.11 60.84
C LEU A 717 33.65 -37.89 61.61
N LYS A 718 34.12 -36.64 61.67
CA LYS A 718 35.30 -36.27 62.45
C LYS A 718 35.17 -36.64 63.94
N LEU A 719 34.01 -36.38 64.56
CA LEU A 719 33.77 -36.74 65.97
C LEU A 719 33.77 -38.26 66.20
N VAL A 720 33.24 -39.05 65.25
CA VAL A 720 33.21 -40.51 65.37
C VAL A 720 34.60 -41.11 65.13
N MET A 721 35.34 -40.59 64.15
CA MET A 721 36.75 -40.96 63.93
C MET A 721 37.62 -40.67 65.15
N ASP A 722 37.46 -39.48 65.77
CA ASP A 722 38.18 -39.10 66.99
C ASP A 722 37.88 -40.09 68.15
N ARG A 723 36.64 -40.57 68.28
CA ARG A 723 36.25 -41.56 69.32
C ARG A 723 36.75 -42.97 69.06
N ALA A 724 36.87 -43.36 67.80
CA ALA A 724 37.38 -44.66 67.39
C ALA A 724 38.92 -44.72 67.40
N GLY A 725 39.60 -43.61 67.71
CA GLY A 725 41.07 -43.54 67.69
C GLY A 725 41.65 -43.52 66.27
N ILE A 726 40.85 -43.20 65.26
CA ILE A 726 41.31 -43.08 63.87
C ILE A 726 41.85 -41.67 63.67
N GLU A 727 43.17 -41.55 63.71
CA GLU A 727 43.84 -40.26 63.51
C GLU A 727 43.69 -39.77 62.06
N ILE A 728 43.44 -38.46 61.92
CA ILE A 728 43.47 -37.80 60.61
C ILE A 728 44.92 -37.83 60.11
N PRO A 729 45.19 -38.36 58.90
CA PRO A 729 46.56 -38.53 58.43
C PRO A 729 47.23 -37.17 58.24
N VAL A 730 48.36 -37.00 58.92
CA VAL A 730 49.30 -35.90 58.68
C VAL A 730 50.36 -36.35 57.68
N PRO A 731 50.91 -35.45 56.85
CA PRO A 731 52.01 -35.79 55.96
C PRO A 731 53.21 -36.36 56.73
N GLN A 732 53.65 -37.58 56.39
CA GLN A 732 54.82 -38.21 56.99
C GLN A 732 55.99 -38.20 55.99
N MET A 733 57.22 -38.05 56.48
CA MET A 733 58.43 -38.11 55.66
C MET A 733 59.46 -38.99 56.34
N GLN A 734 59.90 -40.05 55.67
CA GLN A 734 61.04 -40.86 56.11
C GLN A 734 62.33 -40.27 55.54
N LEU A 735 63.23 -39.84 56.42
CA LEU A 735 64.53 -39.30 56.07
C LEU A 735 65.58 -40.41 56.14
N HIS A 736 66.10 -40.83 54.99
CA HIS A 736 67.28 -41.70 54.93
C HIS A 736 68.55 -40.84 54.97
N ALA A 737 69.17 -40.72 56.14
CA ALA A 737 70.48 -40.05 56.26
C ALA A 737 71.60 -41.01 55.82
N SER A 738 72.38 -40.62 54.81
CA SER A 738 73.59 -41.36 54.42
C SER A 738 74.62 -41.30 55.57
N PRO A 739 75.30 -42.40 55.93
CA PRO A 739 76.40 -42.35 56.88
C PRO A 739 77.48 -41.40 56.34
N ARG A 740 77.84 -40.35 57.09
CA ARG A 740 79.00 -39.51 56.79
C ARG A 740 80.26 -40.35 56.96
N GLU A 741 81.02 -40.59 55.89
CA GLU A 741 82.42 -40.99 55.99
C GLU A 741 83.16 -39.90 56.78
N ARG A 742 83.54 -40.20 58.03
CA ARG A 742 84.48 -39.37 58.79
C ARG A 742 85.88 -39.70 58.28
N ASN A 743 86.37 -38.92 57.33
CA ASN A 743 87.80 -38.84 57.07
C ASN A 743 88.42 -38.03 58.21
N LEU A 744 89.09 -38.74 59.14
CA LEU A 744 89.99 -38.16 60.14
C LEU A 744 91.30 -37.74 59.49
#